data_AF-A0A950RSR8-F1
#
_entry.id   AF-A0A950RSR8-F1
#
_cell.length_a   1.000
_cell.length_b   1.000
_cell.length_c   1.000
_cell.angle_alpha   90.00
_cell.angle_beta   90.00
_cell.angle_gamma   90.00
#
_symmetry.space_group_name_H-M   'P 1'
#
loop_
_entity.id
_entity.type
_entity.pdbx_description
1 polymer ?
#
loop_
_entity_poly.entity_id
_entity_poly.type
_entity_poly.pdbx_seq_one_letter_code
_entity_poly.pdbx_strand_id
1 'polypeptide(L)'
;MSRPLLLIASRQQGAAVALHEFFDLFLPQGELIHRLDRCGFSCAAELFEQLDRYQSEQLRDLMVLFDLGTETAGPWNVEDIRGESGLATQLVLAYPEVYFVFISASGPGQRSGFKRLSPECQSILDRYHFVSGGELVKALELVELHALGFRTIFDATGLRSYLKRELQEQILRKLPGVCATIYQPVTESRLGHAAMTADEEASFLYLNGYGAYKFGLRSWLAHTKAEFCRLLAPGRASPTALPVPGQFRAALVDWHLAYRDDETHGKAPLAREVSSCGKVGFPIFVTSFKDQVRGHDPQRTVILAKPYGGFFTLLAGETENRIRPMAEVFNGVGERMDEEIRPRWVPPSPAEPRPGPVPEDSGTPPWAFDPDRLALASDLPAHSAPYGCSVIAGRLLARALALRADEPSATEAWVQGAVLAGEAKEILGGLSRTTAYEALALQNEAEVRAEVSFYGIEARIKAKPRLADLEREADFIHAAGLEVRAKMRQPICDVVGCPSARPREWRKEFAKEPARLNFLLQTANNLRARFTEHEQVEAAEECLRKFARYERTLRYGSWLGLFSPFHFAEWWVDWFTRAGTSVWRLLWGSMLVIGAFAIVYFYLLGWHPKLESDPGRRFQAGMGHSLFTFMLQPGIAGLDDLEKDPALQPDFNRLKEEEYYLGWSEVELGPERHLPALQWKMRWVQWYRLVMWGELGVASLHIGLLISLLYRRITKRAP
;
A
#
# COMPACT_ATOMS: atom_id res chain seq x y z
N MET A 1 -1.81 19.46 -25.44
CA MET A 1 -1.62 18.02 -25.32
C MET A 1 -0.52 17.62 -26.28
N SER A 2 0.28 16.64 -25.91
CA SER A 2 1.17 15.93 -26.83
C SER A 2 0.37 15.44 -28.03
N ARG A 3 0.97 15.48 -29.23
CA ARG A 3 0.41 14.75 -30.36
C ARG A 3 0.45 13.26 -30.03
N PRO A 4 -0.62 12.50 -30.30
CA PRO A 4 -0.60 11.07 -30.05
C PRO A 4 0.48 10.39 -30.90
N LEU A 5 0.93 9.23 -30.46
CA LEU A 5 2.00 8.46 -31.11
C LEU A 5 1.42 7.14 -31.62
N LEU A 6 1.81 6.76 -32.83
CA LEU A 6 1.49 5.46 -33.43
C LEU A 6 2.79 4.70 -33.69
N LEU A 7 3.03 3.67 -32.91
CA LEU A 7 4.18 2.78 -33.08
C LEU A 7 3.73 1.54 -33.86
N ILE A 8 4.34 1.31 -35.02
CA ILE A 8 4.14 0.10 -35.81
C ILE A 8 5.23 -0.90 -35.44
N ALA A 9 4.84 -1.99 -34.80
CA ALA A 9 5.73 -3.02 -34.31
C ALA A 9 5.48 -4.34 -35.05
N SER A 10 6.52 -4.88 -35.70
CA SER A 10 6.45 -6.20 -36.35
C SER A 10 7.77 -6.94 -36.14
N ARG A 11 7.73 -8.28 -36.09
CA ARG A 11 8.94 -9.10 -36.17
C ARG A 11 9.61 -9.04 -37.53
N GLN A 12 8.81 -8.81 -38.56
CA GLN A 12 9.31 -8.71 -39.92
C GLN A 12 9.55 -7.24 -40.23
N GLN A 13 10.83 -6.84 -40.30
CA GLN A 13 11.22 -5.47 -40.64
C GLN A 13 10.50 -4.99 -41.92
N GLY A 14 10.37 -5.86 -42.92
CA GLY A 14 9.64 -5.54 -44.16
C GLY A 14 8.16 -5.23 -43.94
N ALA A 15 7.47 -5.97 -43.06
CA ALA A 15 6.07 -5.72 -42.74
C ALA A 15 5.89 -4.41 -41.96
N ALA A 16 6.79 -4.11 -41.00
CA ALA A 16 6.77 -2.83 -40.29
C ALA A 16 6.97 -1.64 -41.26
N VAL A 17 7.88 -1.76 -42.23
CA VAL A 17 8.11 -0.73 -43.26
C VAL A 17 6.87 -0.56 -44.15
N ALA A 18 6.30 -1.66 -44.66
CA ALA A 18 5.13 -1.61 -45.53
C ALA A 18 3.89 -1.04 -44.82
N LEU A 19 3.65 -1.42 -43.56
CA LEU A 19 2.57 -0.84 -42.74
C LEU A 19 2.82 0.64 -42.49
N HIS A 20 4.07 1.05 -42.20
CA HIS A 20 4.39 2.45 -42.03
C HIS A 20 4.08 3.27 -43.29
N GLU A 21 4.48 2.81 -44.47
CA GLU A 21 4.17 3.47 -45.75
C GLU A 21 2.66 3.51 -46.01
N PHE A 22 1.92 2.45 -45.66
CA PHE A 22 0.46 2.44 -45.74
C PHE A 22 -0.16 3.53 -44.87
N PHE A 23 0.19 3.62 -43.58
CA PHE A 23 -0.37 4.64 -42.71
C PHE A 23 0.07 6.05 -43.08
N ASP A 24 1.30 6.24 -43.55
CA ASP A 24 1.79 7.53 -44.05
C ASP A 24 1.00 8.01 -45.27
N LEU A 25 0.58 7.09 -46.15
CA LEU A 25 -0.22 7.40 -47.33
C LEU A 25 -1.68 7.70 -47.03
N PHE A 26 -2.30 6.96 -46.10
CA PHE A 26 -3.75 7.01 -45.86
C PHE A 26 -4.16 7.90 -44.68
N LEU A 27 -3.26 8.23 -43.76
CA LEU A 27 -3.56 9.19 -42.70
C LEU A 27 -3.49 10.63 -43.25
N PRO A 28 -4.54 11.45 -43.07
CA PRO A 28 -4.60 12.79 -43.65
C PRO A 28 -3.50 13.69 -43.05
N GLN A 29 -2.77 14.45 -43.88
CA GLN A 29 -1.66 15.31 -43.45
C GLN A 29 -2.06 16.59 -42.65
N GLY A 30 -3.16 16.56 -41.88
CA GLY A 30 -3.69 17.67 -41.07
C GLY A 30 -3.14 17.84 -39.64
N GLU A 31 -3.81 18.62 -38.80
CA GLU A 31 -3.31 18.97 -37.44
C GLU A 31 -3.45 17.86 -36.38
N LEU A 32 -4.30 16.85 -36.63
CA LEU A 32 -4.64 15.78 -35.66
C LEU A 32 -3.88 14.45 -35.90
N ILE A 33 -2.70 14.49 -36.53
CA ILE A 33 -1.97 13.26 -36.90
C ILE A 33 -1.18 12.70 -35.73
N HIS A 34 -1.28 11.39 -35.54
CA HIS A 34 -0.30 10.62 -34.80
C HIS A 34 1.09 10.86 -35.37
N ARG A 35 2.07 11.08 -34.50
CA ARG A 35 3.46 10.89 -34.90
C ARG A 35 3.64 9.41 -35.24
N LEU A 36 4.10 9.11 -36.46
CA LEU A 36 4.42 7.76 -36.86
C LEU A 36 5.81 7.38 -36.35
N ASP A 37 5.91 6.18 -35.78
CA ASP A 37 7.16 5.54 -35.40
C ASP A 37 7.09 4.05 -35.78
N ARG A 38 8.24 3.38 -35.89
CA ARG A 38 8.31 1.97 -36.26
C ARG A 38 9.40 1.24 -35.50
N CYS A 39 9.10 0.01 -35.13
CA CYS A 39 10.02 -0.90 -34.46
C CYS A 39 9.95 -2.28 -35.12
N GLY A 40 10.96 -2.62 -35.91
CA GLY A 40 11.21 -4.02 -36.21
C GLY A 40 12.01 -4.64 -35.07
N PHE A 41 11.58 -5.79 -34.57
CA PHE A 41 12.24 -6.45 -33.45
C PHE A 41 12.49 -7.93 -33.73
N SER A 42 13.64 -8.43 -33.30
CA SER A 42 14.03 -9.85 -33.44
C SER A 42 13.60 -10.69 -32.24
N CYS A 43 13.39 -10.05 -31.08
CA CYS A 43 12.98 -10.69 -29.85
C CYS A 43 12.13 -9.74 -28.99
N ALA A 44 11.34 -10.31 -28.06
CA ALA A 44 10.49 -9.54 -27.16
C ALA A 44 11.23 -8.42 -26.39
N ALA A 45 12.48 -8.68 -25.98
CA ALA A 45 13.28 -7.75 -25.19
C ALA A 45 13.54 -6.41 -25.90
N GLU A 46 13.77 -6.43 -27.22
CA GLU A 46 13.97 -5.21 -28.01
C GLU A 46 12.72 -4.33 -28.05
N LEU A 47 11.53 -4.94 -28.20
CA LEU A 47 10.28 -4.21 -28.18
C LEU A 47 10.00 -3.61 -26.80
N PHE A 48 10.26 -4.38 -25.73
CA PHE A 48 10.17 -3.90 -24.36
C PHE A 48 11.10 -2.73 -24.09
N GLU A 49 12.35 -2.82 -24.53
CA GLU A 49 13.33 -1.73 -24.43
C GLU A 49 12.84 -0.49 -25.19
N GLN A 50 12.29 -0.68 -26.40
CA GLN A 50 11.72 0.44 -27.17
C GLN A 50 10.54 1.09 -26.43
N LEU A 51 9.65 0.31 -25.83
CA LEU A 51 8.53 0.84 -25.04
C LEU A 51 9.01 1.56 -23.77
N ASP A 52 10.05 1.05 -23.11
CA ASP A 52 10.63 1.66 -21.90
C ASP A 52 11.33 3.01 -22.17
N ARG A 53 11.67 3.33 -23.43
CA ARG A 53 12.25 4.62 -23.82
C ARG A 53 11.23 5.76 -23.85
N TYR A 54 9.93 5.46 -23.97
CA TYR A 54 8.91 6.50 -23.98
C TYR A 54 8.60 6.98 -22.57
N GLN A 55 8.42 8.30 -22.45
CA GLN A 55 7.99 8.92 -21.21
C GLN A 55 6.56 8.49 -20.85
N SER A 56 6.24 8.53 -19.57
CA SER A 56 4.92 8.09 -19.08
C SER A 56 3.75 8.82 -19.74
N GLU A 57 3.91 10.11 -20.06
CA GLU A 57 2.89 10.88 -20.79
C GLU A 57 2.73 10.40 -22.24
N GLN A 58 3.84 10.11 -22.91
CA GLN A 58 3.83 9.58 -24.26
C GLN A 58 3.19 8.20 -24.30
N LEU A 59 3.43 7.36 -23.29
CA LEU A 59 2.82 6.03 -23.18
C LEU A 59 1.29 6.10 -23.02
N ARG A 60 0.76 7.12 -22.34
CA ARG A 60 -0.70 7.35 -22.26
C ARG A 60 -1.30 7.71 -23.61
N ASP A 61 -0.54 8.39 -24.46
CA ASP A 61 -0.94 8.80 -25.80
C ASP A 61 -0.35 7.90 -26.90
N LEU A 62 0.12 6.70 -26.55
CA LEU A 62 0.74 5.75 -27.48
C LEU A 62 -0.27 4.66 -27.87
N MET A 63 -0.42 4.50 -29.18
CA MET A 63 -1.03 3.32 -29.79
C MET A 63 0.04 2.46 -30.45
N VAL A 64 -0.03 1.15 -30.23
CA VAL A 64 0.88 0.19 -30.85
C VAL A 64 0.09 -0.70 -31.81
N LEU A 65 0.42 -0.62 -33.10
CA LEU A 65 -0.02 -1.60 -34.09
C LEU A 65 0.96 -2.76 -34.10
N PHE A 66 0.57 -3.86 -33.46
CA PHE A 66 1.39 -5.04 -33.28
C PHE A 66 1.04 -6.10 -34.32
N ASP A 67 1.91 -6.31 -35.29
CA ASP A 67 1.80 -7.35 -36.30
C ASP A 67 2.27 -8.69 -35.74
N LEU A 68 1.32 -9.61 -35.56
CA LEU A 68 1.57 -10.98 -35.09
C LEU A 68 2.13 -11.90 -36.19
N GLY A 69 2.18 -11.43 -37.44
CA GLY A 69 2.61 -12.23 -38.58
C GLY A 69 1.76 -13.49 -38.80
N THR A 70 2.41 -14.53 -39.32
CA THR A 70 1.79 -15.87 -39.53
C THR A 70 2.00 -16.81 -38.34
N GLU A 71 2.32 -16.29 -37.16
CA GLU A 71 2.69 -17.13 -36.02
C GLU A 71 1.50 -17.99 -35.56
N THR A 72 1.73 -19.31 -35.52
CA THR A 72 0.72 -20.33 -35.20
C THR A 72 0.57 -20.56 -33.70
N ALA A 73 1.59 -20.19 -32.90
CA ALA A 73 1.58 -20.30 -31.45
C ALA A 73 0.85 -19.09 -30.87
N GLY A 74 -0.45 -19.22 -30.62
CA GLY A 74 -1.31 -18.12 -30.17
C GLY A 74 -0.66 -17.26 -29.08
N PRO A 75 -0.34 -15.97 -29.33
CA PRO A 75 0.51 -15.09 -28.51
C PRO A 75 -0.14 -14.64 -27.18
N TRP A 76 -1.25 -15.29 -26.84
CA TRP A 76 -2.15 -15.02 -25.73
C TRP A 76 -2.00 -16.05 -24.61
N ASN A 77 -1.04 -16.96 -24.71
CA ASN A 77 -0.83 -18.03 -23.76
C ASN A 77 -0.33 -17.48 -22.42
N VAL A 78 -1.24 -17.35 -21.45
CA VAL A 78 -0.90 -16.96 -20.07
C VAL A 78 0.04 -17.96 -19.40
N GLU A 79 0.12 -19.19 -19.92
CA GLU A 79 1.00 -20.21 -19.35
C GLU A 79 2.48 -20.00 -19.68
N ASP A 80 2.75 -19.28 -20.76
CA ASP A 80 4.07 -19.03 -21.31
C ASP A 80 4.32 -17.52 -21.43
N ILE A 81 4.02 -16.76 -20.38
CA ILE A 81 4.23 -15.30 -20.32
C ILE A 81 5.67 -14.87 -20.67
N ARG A 82 6.65 -15.75 -20.53
CA ARG A 82 8.06 -15.46 -20.86
C ARG A 82 8.41 -15.77 -22.31
N GLY A 83 7.70 -16.71 -22.91
CA GLY A 83 7.97 -17.15 -24.26
C GLY A 83 7.15 -16.36 -25.27
N GLU A 84 7.41 -16.66 -26.53
CA GLU A 84 6.78 -15.96 -27.65
C GLU A 84 5.26 -16.21 -27.69
N SER A 85 4.80 -17.34 -27.16
CA SER A 85 3.36 -17.64 -27.11
C SER A 85 2.62 -16.82 -26.05
N GLY A 86 3.28 -16.14 -25.12
CA GLY A 86 2.66 -15.24 -24.14
C GLY A 86 3.01 -13.76 -24.34
N LEU A 87 3.66 -13.39 -25.45
CA LEU A 87 4.16 -12.02 -25.67
C LEU A 87 3.05 -10.96 -25.66
N ALA A 88 1.94 -11.19 -26.35
CA ALA A 88 0.83 -10.22 -26.38
C ALA A 88 0.19 -10.07 -24.98
N THR A 89 0.07 -11.17 -24.24
CA THR A 89 -0.35 -11.14 -22.83
C THR A 89 0.60 -10.28 -22.00
N GLN A 90 1.91 -10.51 -22.13
CA GLN A 90 2.91 -9.79 -21.37
C GLN A 90 2.88 -8.28 -21.67
N LEU A 91 2.76 -7.88 -22.94
CA LEU A 91 2.68 -6.48 -23.36
C LEU A 91 1.47 -5.77 -22.77
N VAL A 92 0.28 -6.36 -22.91
CA VAL A 92 -0.99 -5.77 -22.42
C VAL A 92 -1.00 -5.64 -20.89
N LEU A 93 -0.45 -6.62 -20.18
CA LEU A 93 -0.37 -6.58 -18.72
C LEU A 93 0.72 -5.61 -18.21
N ALA A 94 1.82 -5.43 -18.95
CA ALA A 94 2.95 -4.59 -18.54
C ALA A 94 2.81 -3.10 -18.92
N TYR A 95 1.98 -2.76 -19.90
CA TYR A 95 1.77 -1.39 -20.36
C TYR A 95 0.27 -1.04 -20.39
N PRO A 96 -0.35 -0.90 -19.21
CA PRO A 96 -1.79 -0.67 -19.11
C PRO A 96 -2.25 0.62 -19.78
N GLU A 97 -1.36 1.60 -19.96
CA GLU A 97 -1.68 2.89 -20.59
C GLU A 97 -1.61 2.87 -22.13
N VAL A 98 -0.94 1.87 -22.71
CA VAL A 98 -0.75 1.78 -24.16
C VAL A 98 -1.98 1.16 -24.81
N TYR A 99 -2.40 1.74 -25.94
CA TYR A 99 -3.47 1.17 -26.75
C TYR A 99 -2.91 0.18 -27.77
N PHE A 100 -2.96 -1.12 -27.45
CA PHE A 100 -2.52 -2.17 -28.37
C PHE A 100 -3.60 -2.58 -29.36
N VAL A 101 -3.25 -2.63 -30.65
CA VAL A 101 -4.06 -3.20 -31.72
C VAL A 101 -3.24 -4.26 -32.45
N PHE A 102 -3.78 -5.47 -32.50
CA PHE A 102 -3.13 -6.68 -32.98
C PHE A 102 -3.59 -7.00 -34.41
N ILE A 103 -2.65 -7.03 -35.34
CA ILE A 103 -2.88 -7.45 -36.73
C ILE A 103 -2.60 -8.96 -36.79
N SER A 104 -3.59 -9.73 -37.25
CA SER A 104 -3.52 -11.18 -37.31
C SER A 104 -4.05 -11.71 -38.64
N ALA A 105 -3.40 -12.72 -39.21
CA ALA A 105 -3.90 -13.41 -40.40
C ALA A 105 -5.20 -14.18 -40.13
N SER A 106 -5.36 -14.70 -38.90
CA SER A 106 -6.58 -15.38 -38.48
C SER A 106 -7.64 -14.36 -38.07
N GLY A 107 -8.82 -14.49 -38.65
CA GLY A 107 -9.98 -13.66 -38.30
C GLY A 107 -10.40 -13.83 -36.82
N PRO A 108 -11.20 -12.89 -36.30
CA PRO A 108 -11.56 -12.81 -34.88
C PRO A 108 -12.12 -14.11 -34.26
N GLY A 109 -12.85 -14.93 -35.02
CA GLY A 109 -13.53 -16.13 -34.54
C GLY A 109 -12.67 -17.40 -34.35
N GLN A 110 -11.42 -17.44 -34.80
CA GLN A 110 -10.58 -18.66 -34.73
C GLN A 110 -9.61 -18.69 -33.54
N ARG A 111 -9.70 -17.74 -32.62
CA ARG A 111 -8.72 -17.59 -31.54
C ARG A 111 -9.03 -18.55 -30.38
N SER A 112 -8.26 -19.63 -30.31
CA SER A 112 -8.39 -20.67 -29.28
C SER A 112 -8.20 -20.16 -27.84
N GLY A 113 -7.59 -18.98 -27.65
CA GLY A 113 -7.30 -18.39 -26.35
C GLY A 113 -8.52 -17.81 -25.62
N PHE A 114 -9.55 -17.31 -26.33
CA PHE A 114 -10.62 -16.50 -25.73
C PHE A 114 -11.94 -17.25 -25.45
N LYS A 115 -11.90 -18.58 -25.30
CA LYS A 115 -13.11 -19.44 -25.25
C LYS A 115 -14.10 -19.15 -24.11
N ARG A 116 -13.69 -18.37 -23.10
CA ARG A 116 -14.46 -18.11 -21.87
C ARG A 116 -15.02 -16.68 -21.78
N LEU A 117 -14.98 -15.91 -22.86
CA LEU A 117 -15.60 -14.59 -22.91
C LEU A 117 -17.07 -14.70 -23.31
N SER A 118 -17.89 -13.81 -22.75
CA SER A 118 -19.24 -13.63 -23.29
C SER A 118 -19.13 -13.13 -24.75
N PRO A 119 -20.09 -13.46 -25.63
CA PRO A 119 -20.07 -12.99 -27.01
C PRO A 119 -19.99 -11.46 -27.11
N GLU A 120 -20.61 -10.74 -26.19
CA GLU A 120 -20.52 -9.28 -26.10
C GLU A 120 -19.07 -8.83 -25.81
N CYS A 121 -18.43 -9.37 -24.77
CA CYS A 121 -17.03 -9.03 -24.45
C CYS A 121 -16.11 -9.36 -25.62
N GLN A 122 -16.26 -10.56 -26.20
CA GLN A 122 -15.47 -10.96 -27.37
C GLN A 122 -15.66 -9.97 -28.52
N SER A 123 -16.90 -9.56 -28.81
CA SER A 123 -17.18 -8.60 -29.88
C SER A 123 -16.57 -7.21 -29.63
N ILE A 124 -16.48 -6.78 -28.38
CA ILE A 124 -15.80 -5.54 -27.98
C ILE A 124 -14.30 -5.72 -28.22
N LEU A 125 -13.70 -6.80 -27.73
CA LEU A 125 -12.26 -7.04 -27.94
C LEU A 125 -11.92 -7.08 -29.42
N ASP A 126 -12.62 -7.90 -30.20
CA ASP A 126 -12.42 -8.06 -31.64
C ASP A 126 -12.54 -6.76 -32.40
N ARG A 127 -13.35 -5.84 -31.90
CA ARG A 127 -13.55 -4.55 -32.53
C ARG A 127 -12.44 -3.55 -32.21
N TYR A 128 -12.04 -3.45 -30.95
CA TYR A 128 -11.11 -2.42 -30.50
C TYR A 128 -9.64 -2.85 -30.51
N HIS A 129 -9.34 -4.14 -30.44
CA HIS A 129 -7.96 -4.61 -30.30
C HIS A 129 -7.46 -5.44 -31.46
N PHE A 130 -8.31 -5.77 -32.43
CA PHE A 130 -7.95 -6.78 -33.41
C PHE A 130 -8.31 -6.38 -34.82
N VAL A 131 -7.36 -6.54 -35.73
CA VAL A 131 -7.52 -6.26 -37.16
C VAL A 131 -7.10 -7.49 -37.93
N SER A 132 -7.95 -7.94 -38.86
CA SER A 132 -7.56 -8.98 -39.81
C SER A 132 -6.57 -8.41 -40.81
N GLY A 133 -5.56 -9.17 -41.24
CA GLY A 133 -4.61 -8.71 -42.26
C GLY A 133 -5.27 -8.26 -43.58
N GLY A 134 -6.47 -8.78 -43.90
CA GLY A 134 -7.27 -8.34 -45.05
C GLY A 134 -8.12 -7.08 -44.82
N GLU A 135 -8.18 -6.57 -43.58
CA GLU A 135 -9.06 -5.47 -43.17
C GLU A 135 -8.25 -4.29 -42.62
N LEU A 136 -7.08 -3.98 -43.20
CA LEU A 136 -6.22 -2.88 -42.72
C LEU A 136 -6.92 -1.52 -42.66
N VAL A 137 -7.97 -1.30 -43.45
CA VAL A 137 -8.82 -0.10 -43.36
C VAL A 137 -9.42 0.08 -41.95
N LYS A 138 -9.79 -1.02 -41.28
CA LYS A 138 -10.26 -0.99 -39.89
C LYS A 138 -9.19 -0.44 -38.94
N ALA A 139 -7.91 -0.67 -39.21
CA ALA A 139 -6.85 -0.11 -38.40
C ALA A 139 -6.81 1.43 -38.50
N LEU A 140 -7.14 2.01 -39.66
CA LEU A 140 -7.28 3.48 -39.81
C LEU A 140 -8.41 4.01 -38.93
N GLU A 141 -9.54 3.31 -38.84
CA GLU A 141 -10.65 3.67 -37.94
C GLU A 141 -10.22 3.64 -36.47
N LEU A 142 -9.37 2.68 -36.07
CA LEU A 142 -8.85 2.58 -34.71
C LEU A 142 -7.79 3.65 -34.41
N VAL A 143 -6.99 4.03 -35.41
CA VAL A 143 -6.07 5.17 -35.30
C VAL A 143 -6.87 6.46 -35.12
N GLU A 144 -7.90 6.69 -35.94
CA GLU A 144 -8.80 7.83 -35.79
C GLU A 144 -9.46 7.85 -34.41
N LEU A 145 -10.01 6.71 -33.96
CA LEU A 145 -10.57 6.56 -32.62
C LEU A 145 -9.57 6.98 -31.52
N HIS A 146 -8.32 6.58 -31.65
CA HIS A 146 -7.27 6.96 -30.69
C HIS A 146 -6.95 8.46 -30.74
N ALA A 147 -6.92 9.07 -31.94
CA ALA A 147 -6.79 10.53 -32.09
C ALA A 147 -7.96 11.28 -31.45
N LEU A 148 -9.17 10.72 -31.52
CA LEU A 148 -10.36 11.28 -30.89
C LEU A 148 -10.36 11.15 -29.36
N GLY A 149 -9.34 10.56 -28.74
CA GLY A 149 -9.18 10.57 -27.28
C GLY A 149 -9.52 9.26 -26.58
N PHE A 150 -9.75 8.18 -27.32
CA PHE A 150 -9.89 6.86 -26.70
C PHE A 150 -8.61 6.44 -25.98
N ARG A 151 -8.72 5.95 -24.74
CA ARG A 151 -7.58 5.55 -23.89
C ARG A 151 -7.88 4.25 -23.14
N THR A 152 -6.86 3.41 -22.95
CA THR A 152 -6.98 2.06 -22.36
C THR A 152 -6.47 1.94 -20.93
N ILE A 153 -6.00 3.04 -20.32
CA ILE A 153 -5.41 3.05 -18.97
C ILE A 153 -6.31 2.42 -17.90
N PHE A 154 -7.63 2.57 -18.00
CA PHE A 154 -8.62 1.96 -17.09
C PHE A 154 -9.39 0.79 -17.72
N ASP A 155 -8.74 0.09 -18.66
CA ASP A 155 -9.21 -1.15 -19.29
C ASP A 155 -10.63 -1.04 -19.86
N ALA A 156 -10.93 0.04 -20.58
CA ALA A 156 -12.24 0.32 -21.16
C ALA A 156 -12.88 -0.91 -21.85
N THR A 157 -12.08 -1.68 -22.58
CA THR A 157 -12.51 -2.85 -23.37
C THR A 157 -12.58 -4.14 -22.55
N GLY A 158 -11.86 -4.25 -21.43
CA GLY A 158 -11.80 -5.45 -20.59
C GLY A 158 -10.73 -6.45 -20.98
N LEU A 159 -9.86 -6.13 -21.96
CA LEU A 159 -8.80 -7.03 -22.40
C LEU A 159 -7.86 -7.37 -21.25
N ARG A 160 -7.45 -6.37 -20.47
CA ARG A 160 -6.49 -6.55 -19.37
C ARG A 160 -7.11 -7.35 -18.24
N SER A 161 -8.35 -7.04 -17.85
CA SER A 161 -9.10 -7.79 -16.83
C SER A 161 -9.31 -9.24 -17.25
N TYR A 162 -9.56 -9.51 -18.53
CA TYR A 162 -9.68 -10.86 -19.06
C TYR A 162 -8.36 -11.64 -18.89
N LEU A 163 -7.25 -11.07 -19.35
CA LEU A 163 -5.93 -11.71 -19.25
C LEU A 163 -5.50 -11.93 -17.80
N LYS A 164 -5.80 -10.99 -16.90
CA LYS A 164 -5.59 -11.16 -15.45
C LYS A 164 -6.40 -12.33 -14.88
N ARG A 165 -7.67 -12.47 -15.26
CA ARG A 165 -8.51 -13.60 -14.83
C ARG A 165 -7.92 -14.92 -15.31
N GLU A 166 -7.54 -15.04 -16.58
CA GLU A 166 -6.94 -16.27 -17.11
C GLU A 166 -5.61 -16.60 -16.40
N LEU A 167 -4.77 -15.59 -16.12
CA LEU A 167 -3.54 -15.75 -15.36
C LEU A 167 -3.80 -16.23 -13.93
N GLN A 168 -4.78 -15.64 -13.23
CA GLN A 168 -5.19 -16.03 -11.88
C GLN A 168 -5.76 -17.45 -11.86
N GLU A 169 -6.60 -17.82 -12.82
CA GLU A 169 -7.11 -19.18 -12.97
C GLU A 169 -6.00 -20.19 -13.18
N GLN A 170 -4.99 -19.84 -13.98
CA GLN A 170 -3.85 -20.71 -14.20
C GLN A 170 -3.05 -20.92 -12.91
N ILE A 171 -2.83 -19.85 -12.15
CA ILE A 171 -2.19 -19.93 -10.82
C ILE A 171 -3.00 -20.84 -9.91
N LEU A 172 -4.34 -20.72 -9.89
CA LEU A 172 -5.20 -21.59 -9.08
C LEU A 172 -5.13 -23.05 -9.50
N ARG A 173 -5.05 -23.35 -10.81
CA ARG A 173 -4.89 -24.73 -11.29
C ARG A 173 -3.56 -25.33 -10.81
N LYS A 174 -2.49 -24.53 -10.82
CA LYS A 174 -1.16 -24.96 -10.34
C LYS A 174 -1.08 -25.02 -8.81
N LEU A 175 -1.81 -24.16 -8.11
CA LEU A 175 -1.78 -24.01 -6.66
C LEU A 175 -3.21 -24.01 -6.09
N PRO A 176 -3.92 -25.16 -6.10
CA PRO A 176 -5.32 -25.23 -5.73
C PRO A 176 -5.57 -24.71 -4.31
N GLY A 177 -6.59 -23.87 -4.20
CA GLY A 177 -7.07 -23.25 -2.97
C GLY A 177 -6.26 -22.06 -2.47
N VAL A 178 -5.13 -21.67 -3.09
CA VAL A 178 -4.42 -20.45 -2.65
C VAL A 178 -5.34 -19.25 -2.82
N CYS A 179 -5.39 -18.35 -1.83
CA CYS A 179 -6.09 -17.06 -1.90
C CYS A 179 -5.57 -16.10 -3.00
N ALA A 180 -4.93 -16.57 -4.07
CA ALA A 180 -4.53 -15.78 -5.23
C ALA A 180 -5.76 -15.15 -5.95
N THR A 181 -6.97 -15.53 -5.52
CA THR A 181 -8.26 -15.00 -5.94
C THR A 181 -8.69 -13.72 -5.22
N ILE A 182 -7.90 -13.15 -4.31
CA ILE A 182 -8.34 -11.95 -3.56
C ILE A 182 -8.81 -10.83 -4.50
N TYR A 183 -8.13 -10.65 -5.63
CA TYR A 183 -8.49 -9.63 -6.63
C TYR A 183 -9.34 -10.19 -7.79
N GLN A 184 -9.67 -11.48 -7.77
CA GLN A 184 -10.51 -12.10 -8.79
C GLN A 184 -11.92 -11.49 -8.80
N PRO A 185 -12.63 -11.29 -7.68
CA PRO A 185 -13.95 -10.67 -7.71
C PRO A 185 -13.95 -9.26 -8.31
N VAL A 186 -12.92 -8.46 -8.03
CA VAL A 186 -12.76 -7.13 -8.63
C VAL A 186 -12.53 -7.25 -10.14
N THR A 187 -11.70 -8.20 -10.57
CA THR A 187 -11.42 -8.48 -11.98
C THR A 187 -12.67 -8.98 -12.72
N GLU A 188 -13.44 -9.86 -12.12
CA GLU A 188 -14.72 -10.36 -12.64
C GLU A 188 -15.77 -9.26 -12.73
N SER A 189 -15.85 -8.40 -11.71
CA SER A 189 -16.70 -7.21 -11.74
C SER A 189 -16.35 -6.31 -12.93
N ARG A 190 -15.06 -6.07 -13.20
CA ARG A 190 -14.63 -5.25 -14.34
C ARG A 190 -15.08 -5.86 -15.67
N LEU A 191 -14.99 -7.18 -15.82
CA LEU A 191 -15.47 -7.86 -17.04
C LEU A 191 -16.97 -7.66 -17.25
N GLY A 192 -17.77 -7.70 -16.17
CA GLY A 192 -19.22 -7.55 -16.23
C GLY A 192 -19.71 -6.10 -16.33
N HIS A 193 -18.89 -5.12 -15.95
CA HIS A 193 -19.35 -3.76 -15.70
C HIS A 193 -18.43 -2.69 -16.28
N ALA A 194 -19.04 -1.66 -16.88
CA ALA A 194 -18.34 -0.50 -17.41
C ALA A 194 -18.98 0.79 -16.89
N ALA A 195 -18.14 1.80 -16.67
CA ALA A 195 -18.48 3.18 -16.41
C ALA A 195 -18.00 4.05 -17.58
N MET A 196 -18.70 5.16 -17.78
CA MET A 196 -18.20 6.28 -18.57
C MET A 196 -17.78 7.38 -17.61
N THR A 197 -16.61 7.98 -17.84
CA THR A 197 -16.16 9.16 -17.13
C THR A 197 -15.96 10.27 -18.15
N ALA A 198 -16.58 11.42 -17.94
CA ALA A 198 -16.50 12.55 -18.86
C ALA A 198 -16.16 13.82 -18.09
N ASP A 199 -15.08 14.47 -18.51
CA ASP A 199 -14.58 15.72 -17.94
C ASP A 199 -13.65 16.39 -18.95
N GLU A 200 -13.73 17.72 -19.08
CA GLU A 200 -12.81 18.50 -19.91
C GLU A 200 -11.44 18.66 -19.23
N GLU A 201 -11.42 18.64 -17.89
CA GLU A 201 -10.20 18.71 -17.11
C GLU A 201 -9.60 17.30 -16.94
N ALA A 202 -8.41 17.10 -17.50
CA ALA A 202 -7.74 15.80 -17.48
C ALA A 202 -7.54 15.27 -16.04
N SER A 203 -7.27 16.13 -15.08
CA SER A 203 -7.10 15.77 -13.66
C SER A 203 -8.37 15.14 -13.08
N PHE A 204 -9.54 15.73 -13.32
CA PHE A 204 -10.84 15.21 -12.88
C PHE A 204 -11.19 13.92 -13.62
N LEU A 205 -10.99 13.91 -14.94
CA LEU A 205 -11.22 12.75 -15.79
C LEU A 205 -10.45 11.52 -15.29
N TYR A 206 -9.15 11.70 -15.01
CA TYR A 206 -8.28 10.61 -14.55
C TYR A 206 -8.62 10.17 -13.13
N LEU A 207 -8.89 11.09 -12.19
CA LEU A 207 -9.27 10.73 -10.84
C LEU A 207 -10.59 9.96 -10.78
N ASN A 208 -11.61 10.43 -11.49
CA ASN A 208 -12.91 9.77 -11.55
C ASN A 208 -12.80 8.42 -12.27
N GLY A 209 -12.02 8.36 -13.36
CA GLY A 209 -11.80 7.14 -14.12
C GLY A 209 -11.07 6.07 -13.31
N TYR A 210 -10.01 6.47 -12.60
CA TYR A 210 -9.28 5.61 -11.67
C TYR A 210 -10.14 5.17 -10.50
N GLY A 211 -10.95 6.08 -9.98
CA GLY A 211 -12.00 5.81 -9.02
C GLY A 211 -12.88 4.64 -9.46
N ALA A 212 -13.60 4.80 -10.58
CA ALA A 212 -14.43 3.72 -11.14
C ALA A 212 -13.65 2.41 -11.32
N TYR A 213 -12.41 2.50 -11.81
CA TYR A 213 -11.53 1.35 -11.99
C TYR A 213 -11.19 0.59 -10.71
N LYS A 214 -10.89 1.32 -9.62
CA LYS A 214 -10.61 0.76 -8.29
C LYS A 214 -11.83 0.06 -7.70
N PHE A 215 -13.05 0.54 -7.98
CA PHE A 215 -14.32 -0.07 -7.57
C PHE A 215 -14.78 -1.22 -8.48
N GLY A 216 -13.92 -1.72 -9.36
CA GLY A 216 -14.22 -2.88 -10.17
C GLY A 216 -15.10 -2.58 -11.39
N LEU A 217 -15.11 -1.34 -11.89
CA LEU A 217 -15.73 -1.00 -13.18
C LEU A 217 -14.63 -0.72 -14.21
N ARG A 218 -14.77 -1.20 -15.45
CA ARG A 218 -13.96 -0.65 -16.55
C ARG A 218 -14.33 0.81 -16.74
N SER A 219 -13.40 1.69 -17.08
CA SER A 219 -13.73 3.11 -17.28
C SER A 219 -13.37 3.57 -18.68
N TRP A 220 -14.37 4.10 -19.38
CA TRP A 220 -14.23 4.78 -20.66
C TRP A 220 -14.05 6.26 -20.41
N LEU A 221 -12.93 6.82 -20.86
CA LEU A 221 -12.60 8.23 -20.68
C LEU A 221 -13.10 9.05 -21.87
N ALA A 222 -14.11 9.87 -21.64
CA ALA A 222 -14.65 10.83 -22.60
C ALA A 222 -13.94 12.17 -22.43
N HIS A 223 -12.68 12.25 -22.84
CA HIS A 223 -11.88 13.47 -22.69
C HIS A 223 -12.25 14.57 -23.71
N THR A 224 -12.69 14.16 -24.89
CA THR A 224 -13.05 15.05 -26.00
C THR A 224 -14.56 15.01 -26.22
N LYS A 225 -15.12 16.05 -26.84
CA LYS A 225 -16.52 16.05 -27.27
C LYS A 225 -16.77 14.92 -28.27
N ALA A 226 -15.83 14.67 -29.19
CA ALA A 226 -15.94 13.58 -30.15
C ALA A 226 -16.11 12.21 -29.47
N GLU A 227 -15.27 11.89 -28.48
CA GLU A 227 -15.37 10.64 -27.72
C GLU A 227 -16.64 10.60 -26.88
N PHE A 228 -17.01 11.71 -26.22
CA PHE A 228 -18.25 11.80 -25.46
C PHE A 228 -19.50 11.53 -26.33
N CYS A 229 -19.60 12.19 -27.48
CA CYS A 229 -20.68 11.98 -28.43
C CYS A 229 -20.71 10.55 -28.97
N ARG A 230 -19.53 9.95 -29.23
CA ARG A 230 -19.42 8.55 -29.66
C ARG A 230 -19.95 7.59 -28.60
N LEU A 231 -19.63 7.83 -27.33
CA LEU A 231 -20.05 7.00 -26.20
C LEU A 231 -21.55 7.11 -25.91
N LEU A 232 -22.15 8.29 -26.04
CA LEU A 232 -23.56 8.53 -25.74
C LEU A 232 -24.51 8.31 -26.92
N ALA A 233 -24.09 8.64 -28.13
CA ALA A 233 -24.95 8.63 -29.31
C ALA A 233 -24.44 7.68 -30.41
N PRO A 234 -24.26 6.37 -30.13
CA PRO A 234 -23.68 5.43 -31.09
C PRO A 234 -24.52 5.28 -32.37
N GLY A 235 -25.80 5.67 -32.37
CA GLY A 235 -26.67 5.66 -33.56
C GLY A 235 -26.71 6.96 -34.37
N ARG A 236 -26.11 8.06 -33.88
CA ARG A 236 -25.96 9.32 -34.61
C ARG A 236 -24.52 9.55 -35.08
N ALA A 237 -23.56 8.92 -34.41
CA ALA A 237 -22.18 8.90 -34.87
C ALA A 237 -22.12 8.22 -36.26
N SER A 238 -21.10 8.59 -37.05
CA SER A 238 -20.84 8.07 -38.41
C SER A 238 -21.16 6.56 -38.52
N PRO A 239 -21.61 6.03 -39.66
CA PRO A 239 -21.78 4.58 -39.85
C PRO A 239 -20.50 3.75 -39.56
N THR A 240 -19.34 4.39 -39.47
CA THR A 240 -18.05 3.81 -39.03
C THR A 240 -17.86 3.79 -37.51
N ALA A 241 -18.79 4.32 -36.72
CA ALA A 241 -18.65 4.43 -35.27
C ALA A 241 -18.67 3.05 -34.62
N LEU A 242 -17.58 2.73 -33.93
CA LEU A 242 -17.44 1.46 -33.24
C LEU A 242 -18.43 1.41 -32.05
N PRO A 243 -19.31 0.39 -31.96
CA PRO A 243 -20.22 0.21 -30.85
C PRO A 243 -19.48 0.14 -29.55
N VAL A 244 -20.15 0.72 -28.57
CA VAL A 244 -19.76 0.89 -27.19
C VAL A 244 -20.45 -0.24 -26.42
N PRO A 245 -19.98 -0.63 -25.21
CA PRO A 245 -20.73 -1.54 -24.33
C PRO A 245 -22.24 -1.25 -24.37
N GLY A 246 -23.06 -2.29 -24.44
CA GLY A 246 -24.50 -2.14 -24.65
C GLY A 246 -25.18 -1.30 -23.56
N GLN A 247 -24.57 -1.24 -22.37
CA GLN A 247 -25.03 -0.46 -21.23
C GLN A 247 -23.88 -0.08 -20.29
N PHE A 248 -23.77 1.21 -19.95
CA PHE A 248 -22.95 1.68 -18.83
C PHE A 248 -23.72 1.53 -17.51
N ARG A 249 -23.02 1.08 -16.46
CA ARG A 249 -23.54 0.99 -15.08
C ARG A 249 -23.46 2.33 -14.34
N ALA A 250 -22.51 3.18 -14.70
CA ALA A 250 -22.29 4.49 -14.09
C ALA A 250 -21.80 5.50 -15.13
N ALA A 251 -22.13 6.77 -14.94
CA ALA A 251 -21.67 7.88 -15.76
C ALA A 251 -21.19 9.02 -14.87
N LEU A 252 -19.88 9.13 -14.68
CA LEU A 252 -19.26 10.17 -13.87
C LEU A 252 -18.98 11.38 -14.74
N VAL A 253 -19.80 12.42 -14.64
CA VAL A 253 -19.81 13.54 -15.59
C VAL A 253 -19.91 14.87 -14.85
N ASP A 254 -19.03 15.82 -15.14
CA ASP A 254 -19.26 17.21 -14.74
C ASP A 254 -20.35 17.86 -15.61
N TRP A 255 -21.20 18.71 -15.05
CA TRP A 255 -22.38 19.23 -15.77
C TRP A 255 -22.04 20.39 -16.71
N HIS A 256 -20.87 21.01 -16.53
CA HIS A 256 -20.43 22.17 -17.30
C HIS A 256 -19.26 21.86 -18.23
N LEU A 257 -19.26 20.66 -18.84
CA LEU A 257 -18.26 20.25 -19.85
C LEU A 257 -18.06 21.34 -20.90
N ALA A 258 -16.95 22.07 -20.79
CA ALA A 258 -16.49 23.04 -21.78
C ALA A 258 -15.37 22.39 -22.60
N TYR A 259 -15.74 21.38 -23.40
CA TYR A 259 -14.76 20.61 -24.15
C TYR A 259 -13.91 21.51 -25.05
N ARG A 260 -12.61 21.22 -25.07
CA ARG A 260 -11.60 22.01 -25.79
C ARG A 260 -11.82 22.04 -27.30
N ASP A 261 -12.45 21.01 -27.86
CA ASP A 261 -12.77 20.86 -29.27
C ASP A 261 -14.11 21.53 -29.69
N ASP A 262 -14.80 22.20 -28.76
CA ASP A 262 -16.04 22.93 -29.06
C ASP A 262 -15.79 24.44 -29.25
N GLU A 263 -15.49 24.85 -30.48
CA GLU A 263 -15.33 26.27 -30.84
C GLU A 263 -16.67 27.04 -30.88
N THR A 264 -17.80 26.33 -30.82
CA THR A 264 -19.12 26.97 -30.89
C THR A 264 -19.61 27.38 -29.50
N HIS A 265 -19.50 28.67 -29.18
CA HIS A 265 -19.93 29.31 -27.91
C HIS A 265 -21.44 29.20 -27.53
N GLY A 266 -22.21 28.31 -28.14
CA GLY A 266 -23.59 28.04 -27.74
C GLY A 266 -23.63 26.93 -26.69
N LYS A 267 -23.84 27.27 -25.42
CA LYS A 267 -24.20 26.32 -24.34
C LYS A 267 -25.55 25.64 -24.65
N ALA A 268 -25.61 24.77 -25.66
CA ALA A 268 -26.74 23.85 -25.78
C ALA A 268 -26.67 22.91 -24.56
N PRO A 269 -27.76 22.79 -23.77
CA PRO A 269 -27.71 22.01 -22.54
C PRO A 269 -27.55 20.52 -22.88
N LEU A 270 -26.36 20.00 -22.59
CA LEU A 270 -25.96 18.58 -22.65
C LEU A 270 -27.04 17.63 -22.06
N ALA A 271 -27.82 18.13 -21.09
CA ALA A 271 -29.01 17.51 -20.52
C ALA A 271 -29.98 16.92 -21.56
N ARG A 272 -30.19 17.60 -22.70
CA ARG A 272 -31.09 17.12 -23.76
C ARG A 272 -30.52 15.92 -24.51
N GLU A 273 -29.20 15.88 -24.70
CA GLU A 273 -28.55 14.76 -25.38
C GLU A 273 -28.53 13.54 -24.46
N VAL A 274 -28.12 13.73 -23.21
CA VAL A 274 -28.06 12.68 -22.19
C VAL A 274 -29.44 12.07 -21.91
N SER A 275 -30.48 12.89 -21.77
CA SER A 275 -31.86 12.39 -21.55
C SER A 275 -32.45 11.64 -22.75
N SER A 276 -31.91 11.86 -23.95
CA SER A 276 -32.34 11.16 -25.17
C SER A 276 -31.66 9.79 -25.37
N CYS A 277 -30.63 9.47 -24.58
CA CYS A 277 -29.87 8.23 -24.67
C CYS A 277 -30.61 7.07 -23.99
N GLY A 278 -31.55 6.43 -24.70
CA GLY A 278 -32.33 5.28 -24.22
C GLY A 278 -31.56 3.99 -23.87
N LYS A 279 -30.22 4.01 -23.84
CA LYS A 279 -29.35 2.84 -23.55
C LYS A 279 -28.66 2.86 -22.18
N VAL A 280 -28.74 3.95 -21.42
CA VAL A 280 -28.19 3.97 -20.06
C VAL A 280 -29.28 3.49 -19.11
N GLY A 281 -29.27 2.22 -18.74
CA GLY A 281 -30.39 1.66 -17.97
C GLY A 281 -30.54 2.25 -16.57
N PHE A 282 -29.45 2.77 -15.97
CA PHE A 282 -29.45 3.53 -14.71
C PHE A 282 -28.19 4.42 -14.62
N PRO A 283 -28.15 5.62 -15.22
CA PRO A 283 -27.01 6.50 -14.97
C PRO A 283 -27.07 6.98 -13.52
N ILE A 284 -26.00 6.74 -12.78
CA ILE A 284 -25.68 7.56 -11.62
C ILE A 284 -24.87 8.73 -12.17
N PHE A 285 -25.44 9.93 -12.17
CA PHE A 285 -24.69 11.16 -12.48
C PHE A 285 -24.19 11.76 -11.18
N VAL A 286 -22.87 11.90 -11.05
CA VAL A 286 -22.26 12.60 -9.93
C VAL A 286 -21.87 13.99 -10.41
N THR A 287 -22.61 15.03 -10.03
CA THR A 287 -22.39 16.42 -10.47
C THR A 287 -22.40 17.39 -9.30
N SER A 288 -21.57 18.43 -9.35
CA SER A 288 -21.53 19.55 -8.39
C SER A 288 -22.81 20.41 -8.38
N PHE A 289 -23.68 20.32 -9.39
CA PHE A 289 -24.80 21.24 -9.59
C PHE A 289 -26.18 20.58 -9.46
N LYS A 290 -26.44 19.92 -8.33
CA LYS A 290 -27.69 19.17 -8.07
C LYS A 290 -28.97 19.98 -8.36
N ASP A 291 -28.97 21.28 -8.07
CA ASP A 291 -30.16 22.13 -8.21
C ASP A 291 -30.49 22.54 -9.65
N GLN A 292 -29.59 22.29 -10.60
CA GLN A 292 -29.74 22.68 -12.01
C GLN A 292 -30.30 21.57 -12.90
N VAL A 293 -30.39 20.33 -12.41
CA VAL A 293 -30.90 19.22 -13.21
C VAL A 293 -32.43 19.19 -13.17
N ARG A 294 -33.07 20.06 -13.97
CA ARG A 294 -34.53 20.07 -14.15
C ARG A 294 -34.94 19.12 -15.27
N GLY A 295 -35.98 18.31 -15.04
CA GLY A 295 -36.63 17.48 -16.08
C GLY A 295 -36.12 16.05 -16.22
N HIS A 296 -35.32 15.55 -15.28
CA HIS A 296 -34.90 14.15 -15.25
C HIS A 296 -36.01 13.25 -14.65
N ASP A 297 -36.20 12.03 -15.17
CA ASP A 297 -37.00 10.97 -14.52
C ASP A 297 -36.28 10.44 -13.26
N PRO A 298 -36.72 10.79 -12.04
CA PRO A 298 -36.04 10.38 -10.81
C PRO A 298 -36.08 8.87 -10.57
N GLN A 299 -36.91 8.10 -11.29
CA GLN A 299 -36.95 6.64 -11.16
C GLN A 299 -35.83 5.94 -11.92
N ARG A 300 -35.21 6.61 -12.90
CA ARG A 300 -34.20 6.00 -13.79
C ARG A 300 -32.80 6.51 -13.56
N THR A 301 -32.60 7.53 -12.72
CA THR A 301 -31.29 8.17 -12.58
C THR A 301 -31.11 8.73 -11.20
N VAL A 302 -29.95 8.41 -10.63
CA VAL A 302 -29.55 8.91 -9.33
C VAL A 302 -28.58 10.05 -9.58
N ILE A 303 -29.00 11.27 -9.25
CA ILE A 303 -28.12 12.44 -9.30
C ILE A 303 -27.54 12.65 -7.91
N LEU A 304 -26.24 12.45 -7.80
CA LEU A 304 -25.50 12.69 -6.57
C LEU A 304 -24.76 14.02 -6.67
N ALA A 305 -24.92 14.84 -5.65
CA ALA A 305 -24.11 16.05 -5.52
C ALA A 305 -22.65 15.63 -5.33
N LYS A 306 -21.73 16.12 -6.18
CA LYS A 306 -20.28 15.98 -6.01
C LYS A 306 -19.93 16.61 -4.65
N PRO A 307 -19.48 15.84 -3.64
CA PRO A 307 -19.14 16.42 -2.37
C PRO A 307 -17.90 17.31 -2.57
N TYR A 308 -17.89 18.47 -1.91
CA TYR A 308 -16.70 19.33 -1.81
C TYR A 308 -15.47 18.59 -1.25
N GLY A 309 -15.69 17.42 -0.65
CA GLY A 309 -14.71 16.45 -0.16
C GLY A 309 -13.81 15.78 -1.22
N GLY A 310 -14.11 15.93 -2.51
CA GLY A 310 -13.50 15.13 -3.58
C GLY A 310 -14.10 13.72 -3.71
N PHE A 311 -13.84 13.06 -4.84
CA PHE A 311 -14.44 11.77 -5.22
C PHE A 311 -14.14 10.64 -4.22
N PHE A 312 -12.92 10.55 -3.71
CA PHE A 312 -12.58 9.50 -2.72
C PHE A 312 -13.31 9.68 -1.39
N THR A 313 -13.70 10.91 -1.02
CA THR A 313 -14.54 11.15 0.16
C THR A 313 -15.98 10.71 -0.05
N LEU A 314 -16.53 10.84 -1.28
CA LEU A 314 -17.83 10.25 -1.66
C LEU A 314 -17.83 8.74 -1.42
N LEU A 315 -16.70 8.08 -1.73
CA LEU A 315 -16.53 6.64 -1.60
C LEU A 315 -16.17 6.19 -0.17
N ALA A 316 -15.48 7.04 0.60
CA ALA A 316 -14.90 6.68 1.89
C ALA A 316 -15.71 7.08 3.14
N GLY A 317 -16.86 7.76 3.06
CA GLY A 317 -17.49 8.33 4.26
C GLY A 317 -19.03 8.50 4.32
N GLU A 318 -19.64 7.74 5.23
CA GLU A 318 -20.54 8.21 6.32
C GLU A 318 -21.82 9.01 6.00
N THR A 319 -22.38 8.91 4.80
CA THR A 319 -23.83 9.16 4.64
C THR A 319 -24.54 7.88 4.24
N GLU A 320 -24.64 6.96 5.20
CA GLU A 320 -25.38 5.69 5.11
C GLU A 320 -26.77 5.87 4.47
N ASN A 321 -27.42 7.04 4.66
CA ASN A 321 -28.74 7.36 4.11
C ASN A 321 -28.75 8.05 2.72
N ARG A 322 -27.61 8.50 2.18
CA ARG A 322 -27.52 9.13 0.83
C ARG A 322 -26.68 8.34 -0.15
N ILE A 323 -25.71 7.58 0.37
CA ILE A 323 -24.86 6.68 -0.41
C ILE A 323 -25.56 5.34 -0.59
N ARG A 324 -26.60 5.00 0.19
CA ARG A 324 -27.34 3.74 0.05
C ARG A 324 -27.67 3.36 -1.40
N PRO A 325 -28.14 4.25 -2.30
CA PRO A 325 -28.38 3.88 -3.70
C PRO A 325 -27.10 3.66 -4.51
N MET A 326 -26.02 4.39 -4.21
CA MET A 326 -24.71 4.21 -4.86
C MET A 326 -24.06 2.92 -4.35
N ALA A 327 -24.01 2.73 -3.04
CA ALA A 327 -23.66 1.48 -2.38
C ALA A 327 -24.65 0.35 -2.66
N GLU A 328 -25.90 0.52 -3.05
CA GLU A 328 -26.78 -0.61 -3.46
C GLU A 328 -26.59 -0.93 -4.95
N VAL A 329 -26.03 -0.01 -5.74
CA VAL A 329 -25.60 -0.25 -7.13
C VAL A 329 -24.17 -0.82 -7.18
N PHE A 330 -23.26 -0.28 -6.37
CA PHE A 330 -21.88 -0.74 -6.19
C PHE A 330 -21.81 -1.95 -5.26
N ASN A 331 -22.53 -1.96 -4.13
CA ASN A 331 -22.77 -3.14 -3.30
C ASN A 331 -23.97 -3.97 -3.78
N GLY A 332 -24.67 -3.68 -4.87
CA GLY A 332 -25.47 -4.72 -5.55
C GLY A 332 -24.56 -5.81 -6.13
N VAL A 333 -23.34 -5.39 -6.51
CA VAL A 333 -22.20 -6.25 -6.83
C VAL A 333 -21.48 -6.70 -5.55
N GLY A 334 -21.49 -5.84 -4.52
CA GLY A 334 -20.78 -6.02 -3.26
C GLY A 334 -21.54 -6.60 -2.06
N GLU A 335 -22.86 -6.82 -2.04
CA GLU A 335 -23.66 -7.40 -0.94
C GLU A 335 -23.78 -8.91 -1.13
N ARG A 336 -23.76 -9.38 -2.39
CA ARG A 336 -23.24 -10.73 -2.66
C ARG A 336 -21.77 -10.83 -2.25
N MET A 337 -20.96 -9.78 -2.36
CA MET A 337 -19.61 -9.85 -1.81
C MET A 337 -19.53 -9.66 -0.27
N ASP A 338 -20.41 -8.96 0.42
CA ASP A 338 -20.26 -8.65 1.85
C ASP A 338 -21.02 -9.66 2.73
N GLU A 339 -22.05 -10.34 2.20
CA GLU A 339 -22.69 -11.49 2.85
C GLU A 339 -22.08 -12.84 2.43
N GLU A 340 -21.54 -12.97 1.20
CA GLU A 340 -20.87 -14.20 0.71
C GLU A 340 -19.32 -14.12 0.85
N ILE A 341 -18.75 -12.91 0.99
CA ILE A 341 -17.32 -12.63 1.32
C ILE A 341 -17.21 -11.77 2.60
N ARG A 342 -18.06 -12.03 3.60
CA ARG A 342 -17.42 -12.37 4.87
C ARG A 342 -16.64 -13.64 4.58
N PRO A 343 -15.31 -13.69 4.68
CA PRO A 343 -14.71 -14.94 5.08
C PRO A 343 -15.29 -15.20 6.48
N ARG A 344 -16.42 -15.90 6.53
CA ARG A 344 -16.51 -17.03 7.43
C ARG A 344 -15.36 -17.93 6.97
N TRP A 345 -14.15 -17.56 7.40
CA TRP A 345 -13.10 -18.52 7.60
C TRP A 345 -13.64 -19.43 8.70
N VAL A 346 -14.56 -20.31 8.31
CA VAL A 346 -14.82 -21.54 9.02
C VAL A 346 -13.62 -22.37 8.58
N PRO A 347 -12.60 -22.58 9.44
CA PRO A 347 -11.58 -23.57 9.13
C PRO A 347 -12.34 -24.84 8.69
N PRO A 348 -11.84 -25.58 7.69
CA PRO A 348 -12.51 -26.81 7.30
C PRO A 348 -12.83 -27.61 8.57
N SER A 349 -14.12 -27.85 8.81
CA SER A 349 -14.54 -28.78 9.87
C SER A 349 -13.72 -30.04 9.65
N PRO A 350 -13.08 -30.60 10.69
CA PRO A 350 -12.26 -31.81 10.53
C PRO A 350 -13.11 -32.83 9.78
N ALA A 351 -12.71 -33.12 8.54
CA ALA A 351 -13.41 -34.07 7.71
C ALA A 351 -13.52 -35.39 8.48
N GLU A 352 -14.70 -35.99 8.45
CA GLU A 352 -14.94 -37.33 8.95
C GLU A 352 -13.85 -38.29 8.42
N PRO A 353 -13.43 -39.27 9.24
CA PRO A 353 -12.37 -40.19 8.87
C PRO A 353 -12.72 -40.92 7.57
N ARG A 354 -11.88 -40.75 6.53
CA ARG A 354 -11.97 -41.56 5.31
C ARG A 354 -11.74 -43.04 5.66
N PRO A 355 -12.46 -43.97 5.03
CA PRO A 355 -12.33 -45.39 5.31
C PRO A 355 -11.02 -45.95 4.75
N GLY A 356 -10.28 -46.66 5.62
CA GLY A 356 -9.48 -47.86 5.33
C GLY A 356 -8.19 -47.71 4.50
N PRO A 357 -7.06 -48.30 4.94
CA PRO A 357 -5.82 -48.33 4.15
C PRO A 357 -5.94 -49.26 2.94
N VAL A 358 -5.36 -48.84 1.82
CA VAL A 358 -5.05 -49.69 0.66
C VAL A 358 -3.85 -50.59 1.04
N PRO A 359 -3.79 -51.86 0.62
CA PRO A 359 -2.72 -52.76 1.03
C PRO A 359 -1.37 -52.29 0.47
N GLU A 360 -0.40 -52.12 1.36
CA GLU A 360 1.02 -51.95 1.03
C GLU A 360 1.58 -53.25 0.46
N ASP A 361 1.93 -53.26 -0.81
CA ASP A 361 2.81 -54.30 -1.37
C ASP A 361 3.77 -53.67 -2.39
N SER A 362 4.83 -53.03 -1.88
CA SER A 362 6.07 -52.84 -2.63
C SER A 362 7.22 -52.67 -1.64
N GLY A 363 8.04 -53.72 -1.52
CA GLY A 363 9.12 -53.85 -0.53
C GLY A 363 10.32 -52.92 -0.74
N THR A 364 10.10 -51.61 -0.69
CA THR A 364 11.18 -50.63 -0.54
C THR A 364 11.20 -50.12 0.91
N PRO A 365 12.34 -50.22 1.63
CA PRO A 365 12.41 -49.78 3.01
C PRO A 365 12.21 -48.25 3.10
N PRO A 366 11.51 -47.74 4.12
CA PRO A 366 11.06 -46.34 4.21
C PRO A 366 12.19 -45.29 4.35
N TRP A 367 13.45 -45.72 4.37
CA TRP A 367 14.64 -44.86 4.42
C TRP A 367 15.47 -44.90 3.13
N ALA A 368 15.05 -45.66 2.10
CA ALA A 368 15.74 -45.71 0.81
C ALA A 368 15.64 -44.33 0.13
N PHE A 369 16.79 -43.67 0.03
CA PHE A 369 16.95 -42.38 -0.63
C PHE A 369 16.62 -42.54 -2.13
N ASP A 370 15.52 -41.96 -2.58
CA ASP A 370 15.10 -41.97 -3.98
C ASP A 370 15.56 -40.65 -4.67
N PRO A 371 16.67 -40.67 -5.42
CA PRO A 371 17.19 -39.48 -6.09
C PRO A 371 16.24 -38.93 -7.17
N ASP A 372 15.33 -39.74 -7.72
CA ASP A 372 14.38 -39.29 -8.75
C ASP A 372 13.24 -38.44 -8.15
N ARG A 373 12.90 -38.64 -6.87
CA ARG A 373 12.00 -37.74 -6.12
C ARG A 373 12.63 -36.39 -5.82
N LEU A 374 13.95 -36.32 -5.65
CA LEU A 374 14.71 -35.07 -5.49
C LEU A 374 14.84 -34.31 -6.82
N ALA A 375 14.98 -35.01 -7.94
CA ALA A 375 14.93 -34.40 -9.27
C ALA A 375 13.54 -33.79 -9.57
N LEU A 376 12.44 -34.47 -9.21
CA LEU A 376 11.09 -33.90 -9.31
C LEU A 376 10.87 -32.69 -8.36
N ALA A 377 11.53 -32.68 -7.19
CA ALA A 377 11.49 -31.55 -6.28
C ALA A 377 12.35 -30.36 -6.76
N SER A 378 13.35 -30.59 -7.62
CA SER A 378 14.17 -29.53 -8.21
C SER A 378 13.45 -28.73 -9.33
N ASP A 379 12.37 -29.29 -9.88
CA ASP A 379 11.45 -28.58 -10.80
C ASP A 379 10.38 -27.76 -10.06
N LEU A 380 10.29 -27.85 -8.73
CA LEU A 380 9.47 -26.95 -7.95
C LEU A 380 10.17 -25.59 -7.89
N PRO A 381 9.62 -24.53 -8.50
CA PRO A 381 10.28 -23.23 -8.51
C PRO A 381 10.50 -22.76 -7.08
N ALA A 382 11.76 -22.59 -6.68
CA ALA A 382 12.18 -22.13 -5.35
C ALA A 382 11.78 -20.67 -5.04
N HIS A 383 10.95 -20.06 -5.89
CA HIS A 383 10.46 -18.69 -5.76
C HIS A 383 8.95 -18.69 -5.52
N SER A 384 8.50 -17.85 -4.59
CA SER A 384 7.12 -17.86 -4.07
C SER A 384 6.05 -17.40 -5.08
N ALA A 385 6.44 -16.80 -6.21
CA ALA A 385 5.54 -16.42 -7.30
C ALA A 385 6.01 -16.99 -8.65
N PRO A 386 5.09 -17.37 -9.56
CA PRO A 386 5.46 -17.72 -10.93
C PRO A 386 6.30 -16.58 -11.53
N TYR A 387 7.46 -16.93 -12.06
CA TYR A 387 8.46 -15.96 -12.50
C TYR A 387 7.87 -14.91 -13.48
N GLY A 388 6.97 -15.33 -14.39
CA GLY A 388 6.30 -14.43 -15.34
C GLY A 388 5.51 -13.29 -14.67
N CYS A 389 4.78 -13.58 -13.58
CA CYS A 389 4.04 -12.56 -12.82
C CYS A 389 5.01 -11.55 -12.17
N SER A 390 6.15 -12.04 -11.66
CA SER A 390 7.17 -11.18 -11.04
C SER A 390 7.85 -10.26 -12.06
N VAL A 391 8.07 -10.74 -13.29
CA VAL A 391 8.63 -9.92 -14.38
C VAL A 391 7.68 -8.79 -14.76
N ILE A 392 6.38 -9.10 -14.94
CA ILE A 392 5.39 -8.06 -15.27
C ILE A 392 5.26 -7.05 -14.13
N ALA A 393 5.09 -7.54 -12.89
CA ALA A 393 4.99 -6.68 -11.72
C ALA A 393 6.24 -5.82 -11.51
N GLY A 394 7.43 -6.38 -11.68
CA GLY A 394 8.69 -5.63 -11.58
C GLY A 394 8.78 -4.48 -12.59
N ARG A 395 8.34 -4.70 -13.83
CA ARG A 395 8.31 -3.67 -14.88
C ARG A 395 7.29 -2.56 -14.57
N LEU A 396 6.09 -2.94 -14.11
CA LEU A 396 5.07 -1.98 -13.67
C LEU A 396 5.57 -1.12 -12.49
N LEU A 397 6.22 -1.73 -11.50
CA LEU A 397 6.77 -1.03 -10.34
C LEU A 397 7.95 -0.14 -10.72
N ALA A 398 8.86 -0.59 -11.57
CA ALA A 398 9.97 0.23 -12.05
C ALA A 398 9.45 1.53 -12.71
N ARG A 399 8.40 1.43 -13.52
CA ARG A 399 7.78 2.58 -14.18
C ARG A 399 7.02 3.48 -13.21
N ALA A 400 6.29 2.91 -12.24
CA ALA A 400 5.65 3.68 -11.18
C ALA A 400 6.68 4.41 -10.29
N LEU A 401 7.85 3.82 -10.05
CA LEU A 401 8.95 4.44 -9.31
C LEU A 401 9.63 5.55 -10.12
N ALA A 402 9.79 5.38 -11.44
CA ALA A 402 10.29 6.43 -12.33
C ALA A 402 9.37 7.66 -12.29
N LEU A 403 8.05 7.45 -12.39
CA LEU A 403 7.04 8.49 -12.21
C LEU A 403 7.16 9.19 -10.85
N ARG A 404 7.48 8.46 -9.77
CA ARG A 404 7.70 9.07 -8.46
C ARG A 404 8.96 9.93 -8.42
N ALA A 405 10.05 9.48 -9.08
CA ALA A 405 11.34 10.16 -9.07
C ALA A 405 11.30 11.51 -9.82
N ASP A 406 10.46 11.60 -10.85
CA ASP A 406 10.28 12.83 -11.63
C ASP A 406 9.46 13.90 -10.88
N GLU A 407 8.89 13.57 -9.71
CA GLU A 407 7.99 14.41 -8.91
C GLU A 407 6.99 15.22 -9.76
N PRO A 408 6.16 14.55 -10.57
CA PRO A 408 5.29 15.23 -11.51
C PRO A 408 4.33 16.16 -10.77
N SER A 409 4.16 17.38 -11.26
CA SER A 409 3.15 18.30 -10.77
C SER A 409 1.73 17.90 -11.22
N ALA A 410 1.63 17.08 -12.25
CA ALA A 410 0.38 16.68 -12.90
C ALA A 410 -0.31 15.53 -12.16
N THR A 411 -1.58 15.70 -11.80
CA THR A 411 -2.40 14.68 -11.11
C THR A 411 -2.49 13.37 -11.92
N GLU A 412 -2.56 13.46 -13.24
CA GLU A 412 -2.70 12.33 -14.18
C GLU A 412 -1.51 11.38 -14.09
N ALA A 413 -0.31 11.92 -13.88
CA ALA A 413 0.91 11.14 -13.71
C ALA A 413 0.90 10.35 -12.39
N TRP A 414 0.43 10.97 -11.30
CA TRP A 414 0.24 10.26 -10.03
C TRP A 414 -0.86 9.19 -10.12
N VAL A 415 -1.97 9.49 -10.80
CA VAL A 415 -3.02 8.49 -11.07
C VAL A 415 -2.46 7.32 -11.89
N GLN A 416 -1.65 7.58 -12.91
CA GLN A 416 -0.97 6.53 -13.67
C GLN A 416 -0.05 5.70 -12.78
N GLY A 417 0.75 6.32 -11.91
CA GLY A 417 1.57 5.61 -10.92
C GLY A 417 0.73 4.70 -10.01
N ALA A 418 -0.44 5.17 -9.57
CA ALA A 418 -1.38 4.39 -8.76
C ALA A 418 -2.00 3.20 -9.53
N VAL A 419 -2.30 3.37 -10.83
CA VAL A 419 -2.73 2.28 -11.71
C VAL A 419 -1.63 1.24 -11.84
N LEU A 420 -0.42 1.65 -12.23
CA LEU A 420 0.72 0.74 -12.43
C LEU A 420 1.01 -0.10 -11.18
N ALA A 421 1.06 0.55 -10.01
CA ALA A 421 1.27 -0.13 -8.73
C ALA A 421 0.08 -1.03 -8.35
N GLY A 422 -1.15 -0.60 -8.62
CA GLY A 422 -2.36 -1.40 -8.42
C GLY A 422 -2.39 -2.66 -9.31
N GLU A 423 -2.05 -2.54 -10.59
CA GLU A 423 -1.93 -3.67 -11.53
C GLU A 423 -0.86 -4.65 -11.07
N ALA A 424 0.32 -4.16 -10.65
CA ALA A 424 1.38 -5.02 -10.12
C ALA A 424 0.91 -5.80 -8.88
N LYS A 425 0.23 -5.12 -7.96
CA LYS A 425 -0.36 -5.73 -6.76
C LYS A 425 -1.37 -6.83 -7.12
N GLU A 426 -2.27 -6.55 -8.08
CA GLU A 426 -3.30 -7.50 -8.52
C GLU A 426 -2.71 -8.72 -9.24
N ILE A 427 -1.70 -8.53 -10.09
CA ILE A 427 -0.99 -9.60 -10.81
C ILE A 427 -0.22 -10.50 -9.83
N LEU A 428 0.39 -9.91 -8.81
CA LEU A 428 1.11 -10.68 -7.79
C LEU A 428 0.18 -11.50 -6.91
N GLY A 429 -1.05 -11.05 -6.64
CA GLY A 429 -2.04 -11.81 -5.86
C GLY A 429 -1.55 -12.29 -4.49
N GLY A 430 -0.57 -11.60 -3.89
CA GLY A 430 0.08 -12.01 -2.63
C GLY A 430 1.11 -13.14 -2.74
N LEU A 431 1.41 -13.65 -3.95
CA LEU A 431 2.40 -14.70 -4.19
C LEU A 431 3.84 -14.26 -3.84
N SER A 432 4.16 -12.98 -4.07
CA SER A 432 5.41 -12.36 -3.60
C SER A 432 5.07 -11.28 -2.58
N ARG A 433 5.09 -11.62 -1.29
CA ARG A 433 4.64 -10.72 -0.20
C ARG A 433 5.41 -9.40 -0.18
N THR A 434 6.73 -9.44 -0.29
CA THR A 434 7.57 -8.23 -0.25
C THR A 434 7.24 -7.29 -1.40
N THR A 435 7.17 -7.83 -2.61
CA THR A 435 6.85 -7.07 -3.83
C THR A 435 5.40 -6.57 -3.83
N ALA A 436 4.47 -7.35 -3.28
CA ALA A 436 3.07 -6.93 -3.14
C ALA A 436 2.92 -5.81 -2.09
N TYR A 437 3.69 -5.83 -1.00
CA TYR A 437 3.78 -4.71 -0.06
C TYR A 437 4.38 -3.47 -0.69
N GLU A 438 5.45 -3.60 -1.47
CA GLU A 438 6.02 -2.47 -2.21
C GLU A 438 4.99 -1.85 -3.18
N ALA A 439 4.28 -2.69 -3.94
CA ALA A 439 3.21 -2.26 -4.83
C ALA A 439 2.09 -1.53 -4.07
N LEU A 440 1.65 -2.06 -2.92
CA LEU A 440 0.62 -1.45 -2.10
C LEU A 440 1.06 -0.11 -1.49
N ALA A 441 2.33 0.01 -1.06
CA ALA A 441 2.90 1.26 -0.55
C ALA A 441 2.89 2.33 -1.66
N LEU A 442 3.42 1.96 -2.83
CA LEU A 442 3.56 2.87 -3.95
C LEU A 442 2.20 3.32 -4.49
N GLN A 443 1.22 2.42 -4.54
CA GLN A 443 -0.16 2.77 -4.87
C GLN A 443 -0.70 3.82 -3.89
N ASN A 444 -0.58 3.62 -2.58
CA ASN A 444 -1.11 4.55 -1.59
C ASN A 444 -0.40 5.90 -1.61
N GLU A 445 0.92 5.91 -1.81
CA GLU A 445 1.69 7.15 -1.98
C GLU A 445 1.20 7.92 -3.21
N ALA A 446 1.08 7.24 -4.36
CA ALA A 446 0.62 7.84 -5.60
C ALA A 446 -0.83 8.34 -5.53
N GLU A 447 -1.73 7.60 -4.88
CA GLU A 447 -3.11 8.05 -4.64
C GLU A 447 -3.16 9.32 -3.79
N VAL A 448 -2.39 9.39 -2.70
CA VAL A 448 -2.35 10.60 -1.86
C VAL A 448 -1.75 11.76 -2.63
N ARG A 449 -0.67 11.54 -3.38
CA ARG A 449 -0.07 12.57 -4.25
C ARG A 449 -1.06 13.08 -5.29
N ALA A 450 -1.82 12.19 -5.92
CA ALA A 450 -2.88 12.56 -6.85
C ALA A 450 -3.93 13.45 -6.15
N GLU A 451 -4.43 13.05 -4.98
CA GLU A 451 -5.42 13.82 -4.20
C GLU A 451 -4.93 15.20 -3.75
N VAL A 452 -3.68 15.31 -3.28
CA VAL A 452 -3.12 16.59 -2.79
C VAL A 452 -2.64 17.51 -3.93
N SER A 453 -2.24 16.95 -5.07
CA SER A 453 -1.86 17.72 -6.27
C SER A 453 -3.07 18.31 -6.98
N PHE A 454 -4.26 17.83 -6.65
CA PHE A 454 -5.47 18.17 -7.34
C PHE A 454 -6.02 19.53 -6.88
N TYR A 455 -5.97 20.50 -7.79
CA TYR A 455 -6.50 21.84 -7.56
C TYR A 455 -8.02 21.80 -7.34
N GLY A 456 -8.49 22.49 -6.31
CA GLY A 456 -9.93 22.56 -5.96
C GLY A 456 -10.38 21.60 -4.87
N ILE A 457 -9.52 20.69 -4.39
CA ILE A 457 -9.74 20.00 -3.12
C ILE A 457 -9.23 20.91 -1.99
N GLU A 458 -10.10 21.79 -1.49
CA GLU A 458 -9.96 22.36 -0.14
C GLU A 458 -10.30 21.32 0.95
N ALA A 459 -10.68 20.10 0.54
CA ALA A 459 -11.12 19.09 1.48
C ALA A 459 -9.99 18.51 2.31
N ARG A 460 -10.29 18.40 3.60
CA ARG A 460 -9.47 17.64 4.55
C ARG A 460 -9.48 16.18 4.15
N ILE A 461 -8.31 15.65 3.76
CA ILE A 461 -8.17 14.24 3.42
C ILE A 461 -8.36 13.40 4.69
N LYS A 462 -9.30 12.45 4.66
CA LYS A 462 -9.55 11.54 5.78
C LYS A 462 -8.51 10.40 5.78
N ALA A 463 -7.39 10.58 6.51
CA ALA A 463 -6.35 9.55 6.62
C ALA A 463 -6.81 8.26 7.31
N LYS A 464 -7.74 8.35 8.27
CA LYS A 464 -8.18 7.20 9.08
C LYS A 464 -8.76 6.03 8.25
N PRO A 465 -9.76 6.22 7.36
CA PRO A 465 -10.28 5.13 6.52
C PRO A 465 -9.20 4.57 5.59
N ARG A 466 -8.37 5.43 4.98
CA ARG A 466 -7.24 5.00 4.13
C ARG A 466 -6.27 4.08 4.88
N LEU A 467 -5.89 4.43 6.11
CA LEU A 467 -5.00 3.60 6.93
C LEU A 467 -5.66 2.29 7.36
N ALA A 468 -6.97 2.27 7.56
CA ALA A 468 -7.71 1.04 7.85
C ALA A 468 -7.77 0.11 6.62
N ASP A 469 -7.96 0.66 5.42
CA ASP A 469 -7.94 -0.10 4.18
C ASP A 469 -6.53 -0.62 3.86
N LEU A 470 -5.50 0.20 4.09
CA LEU A 470 -4.10 -0.21 4.01
C LEU A 470 -3.79 -1.39 4.94
N GLU A 471 -4.23 -1.34 6.21
CA GLU A 471 -4.07 -2.44 7.17
C GLU A 471 -4.76 -3.72 6.68
N ARG A 472 -5.99 -3.58 6.16
CA ARG A 472 -6.82 -4.67 5.65
C ARG A 472 -6.17 -5.35 4.46
N GLU A 473 -5.73 -4.57 3.47
CA GLU A 473 -5.00 -5.08 2.30
C GLU A 473 -3.67 -5.74 2.68
N ALA A 474 -2.95 -5.18 3.66
CA ALA A 474 -1.71 -5.78 4.15
C ALA A 474 -1.94 -7.13 4.85
N ASP A 475 -3.04 -7.24 5.61
CA ASP A 475 -3.48 -8.50 6.22
C ASP A 475 -3.87 -9.53 5.16
N PHE A 476 -4.53 -9.12 4.08
CA PHE A 476 -4.86 -10.00 2.97
C PHE A 476 -3.62 -10.54 2.24
N ILE A 477 -2.67 -9.66 1.88
CA ILE A 477 -1.39 -10.07 1.26
C ILE A 477 -0.63 -11.02 2.20
N HIS A 478 -0.63 -10.74 3.50
CA HIS A 478 0.01 -11.59 4.50
C HIS A 478 -0.60 -13.00 4.52
N ALA A 479 -1.93 -13.08 4.60
CA ALA A 479 -2.67 -14.33 4.64
C ALA A 479 -2.44 -15.17 3.37
N ALA A 480 -2.49 -14.54 2.19
CA ALA A 480 -2.22 -15.22 0.92
C ALA A 480 -0.83 -15.84 0.89
N GLY A 481 0.21 -15.09 1.27
CA GLY A 481 1.57 -15.63 1.27
C GLY A 481 1.83 -16.71 2.33
N LEU A 482 1.12 -16.67 3.47
CA LEU A 482 1.16 -17.78 4.45
C LEU A 482 0.56 -19.05 3.86
N GLU A 483 -0.53 -18.95 3.11
CA GLU A 483 -1.17 -20.10 2.48
C GLU A 483 -0.29 -20.73 1.40
N VAL A 484 0.31 -19.91 0.52
CA VAL A 484 1.28 -20.38 -0.49
C VAL A 484 2.41 -21.16 0.19
N ARG A 485 2.98 -20.60 1.25
CA ARG A 485 4.08 -21.22 2.00
C ARG A 485 3.66 -22.53 2.67
N ALA A 486 2.44 -22.60 3.20
CA ALA A 486 1.91 -23.81 3.82
C ALA A 486 1.80 -24.96 2.81
N LYS A 487 1.29 -24.68 1.60
CA LYS A 487 1.12 -25.69 0.54
C LYS A 487 2.45 -26.13 -0.06
N MET A 488 3.38 -25.21 -0.27
CA MET A 488 4.74 -25.57 -0.73
C MET A 488 5.49 -26.48 0.26
N ARG A 489 5.18 -26.40 1.57
CA ARG A 489 5.79 -27.25 2.60
C ARG A 489 5.13 -28.61 2.78
N GLN A 490 3.85 -28.75 2.40
CA GLN A 490 3.09 -29.99 2.58
C GLN A 490 3.78 -31.25 1.99
N PRO A 491 4.31 -31.25 0.75
CA PRO A 491 4.93 -32.45 0.19
C PRO A 491 6.21 -32.88 0.93
N ILE A 492 6.92 -31.96 1.58
CA ILE A 492 8.12 -32.29 2.36
C ILE A 492 7.74 -33.05 3.64
N CYS A 493 6.63 -32.67 4.28
CA CYS A 493 6.18 -33.34 5.50
C CYS A 493 5.60 -34.74 5.22
N ASP A 494 4.87 -34.90 4.11
CA ASP A 494 4.26 -36.18 3.73
C ASP A 494 5.33 -37.22 3.32
N VAL A 495 6.44 -36.79 2.73
CA VAL A 495 7.57 -37.68 2.37
C VAL A 495 8.38 -38.12 3.60
N VAL A 496 8.48 -37.28 4.63
CA VAL A 496 9.31 -37.58 5.82
C VAL A 496 8.54 -38.40 6.88
N GLY A 497 7.24 -38.64 6.68
CA GLY A 497 6.45 -39.51 7.57
C GLY A 497 6.43 -39.05 9.03
N CYS A 498 6.67 -37.76 9.32
CA CYS A 498 6.72 -37.23 10.67
C CYS A 498 5.31 -37.17 11.27
N PRO A 499 4.95 -38.05 12.22
CA PRO A 499 3.63 -38.04 12.82
C PRO A 499 3.58 -36.88 13.82
N SER A 500 2.53 -36.06 13.73
CA SER A 500 1.99 -35.29 14.86
C SER A 500 2.69 -34.00 15.35
N ALA A 501 3.42 -33.25 14.51
CA ALA A 501 3.70 -31.85 14.82
C ALA A 501 2.39 -31.04 14.80
N ARG A 502 1.73 -30.93 15.96
CA ARG A 502 0.39 -30.34 16.13
C ARG A 502 0.30 -28.95 15.49
N PRO A 503 -0.61 -28.71 14.54
CA PRO A 503 -0.72 -27.44 13.83
C PRO A 503 -1.19 -26.21 14.64
N ARG A 504 -1.27 -26.29 15.98
CA ARG A 504 -1.93 -25.27 16.81
C ARG A 504 -1.01 -24.20 17.40
N GLU A 505 0.30 -24.44 17.50
CA GLU A 505 1.23 -23.47 18.09
C GLU A 505 1.93 -22.57 17.08
N TRP A 506 2.27 -23.08 15.89
CA TRP A 506 2.89 -22.25 14.83
C TRP A 506 2.01 -21.07 14.40
N ARG A 507 0.67 -21.23 14.43
CA ARG A 507 -0.27 -20.13 14.13
C ARG A 507 -0.25 -18.98 15.13
N LYS A 508 0.21 -19.21 16.37
CA LYS A 508 0.30 -18.17 17.40
C LYS A 508 1.68 -17.49 17.41
N GLU A 509 2.73 -18.16 16.94
CA GLU A 509 4.10 -17.63 16.89
C GLU A 509 4.43 -16.84 15.62
N PHE A 510 3.69 -17.00 14.52
CA PHE A 510 3.75 -16.06 13.39
C PHE A 510 2.99 -14.73 13.68
N ALA A 511 2.81 -14.40 14.96
CA ALA A 511 2.28 -13.14 15.44
C ALA A 511 3.02 -11.96 14.78
N LYS A 512 2.38 -11.42 13.74
CA LYS A 512 2.74 -10.19 13.03
C LYS A 512 4.19 -10.19 12.54
N GLU A 513 4.37 -10.89 11.43
CA GLU A 513 5.63 -10.93 10.71
C GLU A 513 6.25 -9.52 10.56
N PRO A 514 7.52 -9.34 10.97
CA PRO A 514 8.21 -8.06 10.93
C PRO A 514 8.12 -7.36 9.57
N ALA A 515 8.08 -8.11 8.47
CA ALA A 515 7.91 -7.58 7.12
C ALA A 515 6.63 -6.75 6.96
N ARG A 516 5.49 -7.25 7.45
CA ARG A 516 4.19 -6.53 7.37
C ARG A 516 4.23 -5.26 8.22
N LEU A 517 4.75 -5.36 9.45
CA LEU A 517 4.82 -4.21 10.35
C LEU A 517 5.79 -3.14 9.83
N ASN A 518 6.94 -3.54 9.29
CA ASN A 518 7.90 -2.65 8.65
C ASN A 518 7.28 -1.94 7.46
N PHE A 519 6.55 -2.67 6.60
CA PHE A 519 5.79 -2.09 5.49
C PHE A 519 4.77 -1.05 5.97
N LEU A 520 3.94 -1.38 6.98
CA LEU A 520 2.93 -0.45 7.50
C LEU A 520 3.57 0.79 8.14
N LEU A 521 4.69 0.61 8.86
CA LEU A 521 5.44 1.69 9.49
C LEU A 521 6.03 2.64 8.43
N GLN A 522 6.71 2.09 7.42
CA GLN A 522 7.28 2.85 6.32
C GLN A 522 6.20 3.61 5.55
N THR A 523 5.11 2.93 5.18
CA THR A 523 4.00 3.53 4.43
C THR A 523 3.32 4.63 5.24
N ALA A 524 3.01 4.40 6.51
CA ALA A 524 2.41 5.43 7.36
C ALA A 524 3.31 6.67 7.53
N ASN A 525 4.63 6.48 7.64
CA ASN A 525 5.57 7.60 7.69
C ASN A 525 5.65 8.37 6.36
N ASN A 526 5.66 7.65 5.22
CA ASN A 526 5.64 8.28 3.90
C ASN A 526 4.36 9.11 3.71
N LEU A 527 3.19 8.54 4.04
CA LEU A 527 1.91 9.25 3.98
C LEU A 527 1.90 10.48 4.89
N ARG A 528 2.44 10.37 6.12
CA ARG A 528 2.59 11.51 7.04
C ARG A 528 3.41 12.63 6.40
N ALA A 529 4.54 12.30 5.78
CA ALA A 529 5.40 13.28 5.13
C ALA A 529 4.65 14.02 4.02
N ARG A 530 3.92 13.29 3.16
CA ARG A 530 3.11 13.90 2.09
C ARG A 530 1.97 14.76 2.63
N PHE A 531 1.26 14.32 3.66
CA PHE A 531 0.23 15.15 4.28
C PHE A 531 0.82 16.42 4.92
N THR A 532 2.02 16.34 5.50
CA THR A 532 2.70 17.50 6.09
C THR A 532 3.13 18.50 5.02
N GLU A 533 3.65 18.01 3.89
CA GLU A 533 4.07 18.82 2.73
C GLU A 533 2.93 19.68 2.16
N HIS A 534 1.69 19.17 2.22
CA HIS A 534 0.48 19.85 1.74
C HIS A 534 -0.41 20.41 2.86
N GLU A 535 0.17 20.67 4.04
CA GLU A 535 -0.50 21.30 5.19
C GLU A 535 -1.76 20.55 5.72
N GLN A 536 -1.89 19.26 5.43
CA GLN A 536 -2.97 18.39 5.93
C GLN A 536 -2.66 17.87 7.34
N VAL A 537 -2.63 18.79 8.32
CA VAL A 537 -2.18 18.52 9.70
C VAL A 537 -2.95 17.38 10.38
N GLU A 538 -4.29 17.38 10.28
CA GLU A 538 -5.13 16.34 10.92
C GLU A 538 -4.84 14.93 10.35
N ALA A 539 -4.62 14.84 9.04
CA ALA A 539 -4.27 13.60 8.35
C ALA A 539 -2.87 13.12 8.76
N ALA A 540 -1.90 14.03 8.81
CA ALA A 540 -0.53 13.74 9.23
C ALA A 540 -0.46 13.25 10.70
N GLU A 541 -1.23 13.86 11.61
CA GLU A 541 -1.34 13.41 13.00
C GLU A 541 -1.92 12.01 13.11
N GLU A 542 -2.95 11.67 12.33
CA GLU A 542 -3.53 10.33 12.34
C GLU A 542 -2.54 9.28 11.84
N CYS A 543 -1.78 9.58 10.77
CA CYS A 543 -0.66 8.75 10.32
C CYS A 543 0.38 8.55 11.42
N LEU A 544 0.73 9.60 12.18
CA LEU A 544 1.67 9.52 13.29
C LEU A 544 1.16 8.62 14.43
N ARG A 545 -0.14 8.71 14.78
CA ARG A 545 -0.76 7.83 15.79
C ARG A 545 -0.68 6.36 15.38
N LYS A 546 -0.96 6.06 14.10
CA LYS A 546 -0.85 4.70 13.55
C LYS A 546 0.59 4.21 13.48
N PHE A 547 1.53 5.04 13.02
CA PHE A 547 2.96 4.76 13.06
C PHE A 547 3.42 4.35 14.47
N ALA A 548 3.07 5.14 15.48
CA ALA A 548 3.40 4.87 16.88
C ALA A 548 2.78 3.55 17.38
N ARG A 549 1.61 3.16 16.86
CA ARG A 549 0.99 1.86 17.19
C ARG A 549 1.75 0.70 16.53
N TYR A 550 2.17 0.83 15.28
CA TYR A 550 2.93 -0.21 14.59
C TYR A 550 4.29 -0.43 15.22
N GLU A 551 5.01 0.65 15.53
CA GLU A 551 6.31 0.58 16.19
C GLU A 551 6.21 -0.09 17.57
N ARG A 552 5.20 0.26 18.38
CA ARG A 552 4.94 -0.43 19.64
C ARG A 552 4.67 -1.92 19.42
N THR A 553 3.88 -2.26 18.40
CA THR A 553 3.58 -3.66 18.09
C THR A 553 4.85 -4.43 17.69
N LEU A 554 5.77 -3.79 16.96
CA LEU A 554 7.04 -4.37 16.56
C LEU A 554 7.98 -4.56 17.77
N ARG A 555 8.03 -3.57 18.67
CA ARG A 555 8.89 -3.61 19.88
C ARG A 555 8.37 -4.58 20.96
N TYR A 556 7.07 -4.58 21.25
CA TYR A 556 6.46 -5.39 22.33
C TYR A 556 6.10 -6.83 21.93
N GLY A 557 6.37 -7.24 20.68
CA GLY A 557 6.15 -8.62 20.23
C GLY A 557 7.01 -9.65 20.98
N SER A 558 8.14 -9.23 21.57
CA SER A 558 8.97 -10.05 22.45
C SER A 558 8.61 -9.76 23.91
N TRP A 559 7.81 -10.63 24.54
CA TRP A 559 7.50 -10.54 25.98
C TRP A 559 8.76 -10.55 26.86
N LEU A 560 9.84 -11.18 26.38
CA LEU A 560 11.16 -11.16 27.03
C LEU A 560 11.84 -9.77 26.97
N GLY A 561 11.45 -8.89 26.05
CA GLY A 561 11.95 -7.52 25.94
C GLY A 561 11.43 -6.57 27.03
N LEU A 562 10.30 -6.86 27.67
CA LEU A 562 9.70 -5.99 28.69
C LEU A 562 10.58 -5.82 29.95
N PHE A 563 11.50 -6.76 30.20
CA PHE A 563 12.44 -6.69 31.32
C PHE A 563 13.78 -6.05 30.97
N SER A 564 13.99 -5.63 29.71
CA SER A 564 15.20 -4.89 29.35
C SER A 564 15.10 -3.45 29.88
N PRO A 565 16.08 -2.98 30.69
CA PRO A 565 16.08 -1.61 31.22
C PRO A 565 16.06 -0.55 30.11
N PHE A 566 16.59 -0.87 28.92
CA PHE A 566 16.52 -0.01 27.75
C PHE A 566 15.09 0.17 27.24
N HIS A 567 14.27 -0.89 27.23
CA HIS A 567 12.87 -0.78 26.80
C HIS A 567 12.01 -0.04 27.81
N PHE A 568 12.31 -0.14 29.12
CA PHE A 568 11.65 0.68 30.12
C PHE A 568 11.95 2.17 29.91
N ALA A 569 13.22 2.53 29.68
CA ALA A 569 13.60 3.91 29.41
C ALA A 569 12.96 4.47 28.13
N GLU A 570 12.91 3.68 27.05
CA GLU A 570 12.22 4.08 25.83
C GLU A 570 10.71 4.21 26.01
N TRP A 571 10.05 3.24 26.67
CA TRP A 571 8.62 3.32 26.99
C TRP A 571 8.31 4.54 27.86
N TRP A 572 9.18 4.81 28.84
CA TRP A 572 9.11 5.98 29.70
C TRP A 572 9.13 7.25 28.85
N VAL A 573 10.18 7.45 28.04
CA VAL A 573 10.32 8.61 27.14
C VAL A 573 9.12 8.73 26.20
N ASP A 574 8.66 7.64 25.59
CA ASP A 574 7.49 7.63 24.73
C ASP A 574 6.22 8.05 25.47
N TRP A 575 6.02 7.55 26.70
CA TRP A 575 4.86 7.89 27.54
C TRP A 575 4.82 9.38 27.87
N PHE A 576 5.98 10.03 28.03
CA PHE A 576 6.07 11.49 28.26
C PHE A 576 6.02 12.34 27.00
N THR A 577 6.46 11.83 25.85
CA THR A 577 6.63 12.62 24.62
C THR A 577 5.46 12.50 23.63
N ARG A 578 4.71 11.39 23.61
CA ARG A 578 3.85 11.03 22.45
C ARG A 578 2.48 11.67 22.31
N ALA A 579 2.04 12.57 23.17
CA ALA A 579 0.69 13.12 23.03
C ALA A 579 0.58 14.51 23.60
N GLY A 580 1.19 15.51 22.92
CA GLY A 580 1.02 16.94 23.22
C GLY A 580 0.87 17.16 24.73
N THR A 581 1.81 16.61 25.49
CA THR A 581 1.54 16.24 26.88
C THR A 581 1.18 17.50 27.64
N SER A 582 -0.03 17.51 28.22
CA SER A 582 -0.33 18.51 29.21
C SER A 582 0.79 18.43 30.25
N VAL A 583 1.36 19.58 30.58
CA VAL A 583 2.44 19.72 31.57
C VAL A 583 2.17 18.89 32.83
N TRP A 584 0.89 18.68 33.14
CA TRP A 584 0.36 17.80 34.16
C TRP A 584 0.84 16.34 34.11
N ARG A 585 0.84 15.67 32.94
CA ARG A 585 1.31 14.27 32.84
C ARG A 585 2.80 14.17 33.11
N LEU A 586 3.57 15.15 32.63
CA LEU A 586 5.00 15.23 32.88
C LEU A 586 5.30 15.46 34.36
N LEU A 587 4.55 16.36 35.01
CA LEU A 587 4.63 16.60 36.44
C LEU A 587 4.28 15.34 37.25
N TRP A 588 3.15 14.69 36.96
CA TRP A 588 2.73 13.49 37.70
C TRP A 588 3.68 12.32 37.53
N GLY A 589 4.14 12.09 36.29
CA GLY A 589 5.10 11.03 36.05
C GLY A 589 6.45 11.30 36.71
N SER A 590 6.89 12.56 36.76
CA SER A 590 8.06 12.97 37.55
C SER A 590 7.83 12.73 39.04
N MET A 591 6.66 13.12 39.59
CA MET A 591 6.32 12.87 40.99
C MET A 591 6.25 11.38 41.33
N LEU A 592 5.77 10.53 40.43
CA LEU A 592 5.78 9.08 40.62
C LEU A 592 7.20 8.50 40.66
N VAL A 593 8.11 8.98 39.81
CA VAL A 593 9.52 8.58 39.87
C VAL A 593 10.17 9.04 41.16
N ILE A 594 10.01 10.32 41.51
CA ILE A 594 10.53 10.86 42.77
C ILE A 594 9.98 10.04 43.95
N GLY A 595 8.68 9.74 43.95
CA GLY A 595 8.05 8.90 44.96
C GLY A 595 8.63 7.49 45.01
N ALA A 596 8.83 6.85 43.86
CA ALA A 596 9.43 5.51 43.78
C ALA A 596 10.88 5.50 44.29
N PHE A 597 11.69 6.50 43.90
CA PHE A 597 13.06 6.67 44.41
C PHE A 597 13.06 6.95 45.92
N ALA A 598 12.16 7.82 46.41
CA ALA A 598 12.02 8.10 47.83
C ALA A 598 11.63 6.83 48.63
N ILE A 599 10.79 5.96 48.08
CA ILE A 599 10.44 4.67 48.68
C ILE A 599 11.67 3.74 48.71
N VAL A 600 12.38 3.59 47.60
CA VAL A 600 13.61 2.77 47.53
C VAL A 600 14.66 3.29 48.52
N TYR A 601 14.84 4.61 48.55
CA TYR A 601 15.75 5.30 49.47
C TYR A 601 15.36 5.09 50.92
N PHE A 602 14.06 5.16 51.23
CA PHE A 602 13.53 4.85 52.56
C PHE A 602 13.82 3.40 52.97
N TYR A 603 13.66 2.43 52.07
CA TYR A 603 14.03 1.03 52.34
C TYR A 603 15.55 0.86 52.54
N LEU A 604 16.38 1.53 51.74
CA LEU A 604 17.84 1.50 51.87
C LEU A 604 18.31 2.14 53.19
N LEU A 605 17.68 3.22 53.63
CA LEU A 605 17.91 3.84 54.94
C LEU A 605 17.39 2.96 56.09
N GLY A 606 16.30 2.22 55.87
CA GLY A 606 15.76 1.26 56.82
C GLY A 606 16.74 0.13 57.16
N TRP A 607 17.60 -0.24 56.20
CA TRP A 607 18.68 -1.20 56.40
C TRP A 607 19.94 -0.59 57.05
N HIS A 608 19.95 0.70 57.35
CA HIS A 608 21.08 1.32 58.03
C HIS A 608 20.94 1.16 59.57
N PRO A 609 21.85 0.42 60.22
CA PRO A 609 21.71 -0.03 61.61
C PRO A 609 21.74 1.11 62.66
N LYS A 610 22.14 2.33 62.29
CA LYS A 610 22.18 3.48 63.23
C LYS A 610 20.93 4.36 63.23
N LEU A 611 20.00 4.17 62.30
CA LEU A 611 18.82 5.03 62.16
C LEU A 611 17.60 4.52 62.97
N GLU A 612 17.79 3.56 63.86
CA GLU A 612 16.78 2.55 64.26
C GLU A 612 15.61 3.00 65.13
N SER A 613 15.64 4.16 65.79
CA SER A 613 14.67 4.42 66.85
C SER A 613 13.42 5.21 66.47
N ASP A 614 13.35 5.84 65.28
CA ASP A 614 12.21 6.71 64.94
C ASP A 614 11.79 6.61 63.45
N PRO A 615 10.70 5.87 63.14
CA PRO A 615 10.19 5.74 61.79
C PRO A 615 9.69 7.07 61.19
N GLY A 616 9.24 8.02 62.02
CA GLY A 616 8.79 9.34 61.56
C GLY A 616 9.94 10.18 61.01
N ARG A 617 11.07 10.23 61.74
CA ARG A 617 12.29 10.91 61.30
C ARG A 617 12.91 10.26 60.07
N ARG A 618 12.87 8.93 59.96
CA ARG A 618 13.33 8.20 58.74
C ARG A 618 12.56 8.62 57.50
N PHE A 619 11.23 8.72 57.61
CA PHE A 619 10.38 9.10 56.49
C PHE A 619 10.60 10.56 56.08
N GLN A 620 10.70 11.47 57.06
CA GLN A 620 10.99 12.88 56.81
C GLN A 620 12.38 13.10 56.20
N ALA A 621 13.41 12.39 56.66
CA ALA A 621 14.75 12.47 56.10
C ALA A 621 14.82 11.91 54.67
N GLY A 622 14.12 10.79 54.41
CA GLY A 622 14.03 10.19 53.08
C GLY A 622 13.32 11.10 52.08
N MET A 623 12.11 11.58 52.41
CA MET A 623 11.39 12.53 51.55
C MET A 623 12.16 13.84 51.40
N GLY A 624 12.69 14.39 52.49
CA GLY A 624 13.45 15.65 52.48
C GLY A 624 14.66 15.56 51.56
N HIS A 625 15.40 14.46 51.61
CA HIS A 625 16.55 14.24 50.72
C HIS A 625 16.12 14.15 49.25
N SER A 626 15.15 13.29 48.90
CA SER A 626 14.68 13.15 47.51
C SER A 626 14.05 14.43 46.95
N LEU A 627 13.34 15.21 47.77
CA LEU A 627 12.79 16.51 47.37
C LEU A 627 13.91 17.53 47.16
N PHE A 628 14.95 17.49 48.00
CA PHE A 628 16.11 18.38 47.93
C PHE A 628 16.97 18.07 46.70
N THR A 629 17.27 16.81 46.39
CA THR A 629 17.98 16.43 45.15
C THR A 629 17.21 16.77 43.88
N PHE A 630 15.87 16.82 43.93
CA PHE A 630 15.05 17.13 42.76
C PHE A 630 14.82 18.64 42.55
N MET A 631 14.65 19.41 43.64
CA MET A 631 14.46 20.86 43.58
C MET A 631 15.76 21.63 43.36
N LEU A 632 16.87 21.09 43.86
CA LEU A 632 18.19 21.71 43.74
C LEU A 632 19.05 20.77 42.89
N GLN A 633 19.33 21.20 41.65
CA GLN A 633 20.55 20.74 40.98
C GLN A 633 21.71 20.79 41.99
N PRO A 634 22.63 19.81 42.00
CA PRO A 634 23.80 19.90 42.86
C PRO A 634 24.71 21.00 42.31
N GLY A 635 24.49 22.23 42.78
CA GLY A 635 25.63 23.01 43.21
C GLY A 635 26.27 22.22 44.35
N ILE A 636 27.36 21.51 44.03
CA ILE A 636 28.28 20.95 45.02
C ILE A 636 28.86 22.13 45.79
N ALA A 637 28.10 22.66 46.73
CA ALA A 637 28.50 23.76 47.61
C ALA A 637 28.25 23.39 49.09
N GLY A 638 27.32 22.46 49.38
CA GLY A 638 26.98 22.10 50.76
C GLY A 638 27.96 21.15 51.47
N LEU A 639 28.87 20.48 50.75
CA LEU A 639 29.90 19.64 51.40
C LEU A 639 31.13 20.45 51.81
N ASP A 640 31.47 21.51 51.08
CA ASP A 640 32.56 22.44 51.45
C ASP A 640 32.17 23.34 52.64
N ASP A 641 30.88 23.56 52.86
CA ASP A 641 30.39 24.38 53.98
C ASP A 641 30.32 23.60 55.30
N LEU A 642 30.15 22.27 55.27
CA LEU A 642 30.27 21.41 56.46
C LEU A 642 31.72 21.23 56.91
N GLU A 643 32.71 21.34 56.01
CA GLU A 643 34.14 21.38 56.36
C GLU A 643 34.56 22.74 56.97
N LYS A 644 33.73 23.78 56.80
CA LYS A 644 33.97 25.14 57.29
C LYS A 644 33.13 25.53 58.50
N ASP A 645 32.29 24.62 59.02
CA ASP A 645 31.54 24.88 60.24
C ASP A 645 32.49 24.85 61.46
N PRO A 646 32.76 25.99 62.13
CA PRO A 646 33.69 26.06 63.24
C PRO A 646 33.24 25.22 64.45
N ALA A 647 31.97 24.81 64.52
CA ALA A 647 31.46 23.92 65.57
C ALA A 647 31.83 22.45 65.35
N LEU A 648 32.06 22.03 64.09
CA LEU A 648 32.40 20.65 63.70
C LEU A 648 33.90 20.48 63.40
N GLN A 649 34.63 21.59 63.22
CA GLN A 649 36.08 21.63 63.03
C GLN A 649 36.89 20.83 64.08
N PRO A 650 36.54 20.82 65.39
CA PRO A 650 37.32 20.09 66.39
C PRO A 650 37.24 18.57 66.19
N ASP A 651 36.05 18.04 65.87
CA ASP A 651 35.85 16.60 65.64
C ASP A 651 36.43 16.16 64.28
N PHE A 652 36.40 17.03 63.27
CA PHE A 652 37.03 16.77 61.98
C PHE A 652 38.55 16.77 62.06
N ASN A 653 39.15 17.70 62.82
CA ASN A 653 40.59 17.71 63.06
C ASN A 653 41.02 16.52 63.93
N ARG A 654 40.18 16.09 64.88
CA ARG A 654 40.42 14.87 65.67
C ARG A 654 40.41 13.61 64.82
N LEU A 655 39.50 13.52 63.84
CA LEU A 655 39.44 12.41 62.88
C LEU A 655 40.60 12.47 61.87
N LYS A 656 41.00 13.65 61.38
CA LYS A 656 42.19 13.82 60.52
C LYS A 656 43.50 13.52 61.27
N GLU A 657 43.60 13.85 62.56
CA GLU A 657 44.76 13.52 63.40
C GLU A 657 44.80 12.03 63.75
N GLU A 658 43.66 11.38 63.99
CA GLU A 658 43.59 9.92 64.15
C GLU A 658 43.93 9.15 62.86
N GLU A 659 43.59 9.71 61.69
CA GLU A 659 43.93 9.11 60.38
C GLU A 659 45.41 9.33 60.00
N TYR A 660 46.06 10.38 60.52
CA TYR A 660 47.48 10.69 60.25
C TYR A 660 48.45 10.06 61.28
N TYR A 661 48.00 9.75 62.50
CA TYR A 661 48.81 9.04 63.52
C TYR A 661 48.67 7.52 63.51
N LEU A 662 47.75 6.95 62.72
CA LEU A 662 47.71 5.51 62.43
C LEU A 662 48.61 5.14 61.25
N GLY A 663 49.85 5.62 61.29
CA GLY A 663 50.97 5.00 60.60
C GLY A 663 51.33 3.69 61.29
N TRP A 664 50.74 2.59 60.82
CA TRP A 664 51.28 1.22 60.83
C TRP A 664 52.34 0.89 61.90
N SER A 665 51.98 0.97 63.18
CA SER A 665 52.64 0.15 64.20
C SER A 665 51.70 -0.98 64.56
N GLU A 666 52.18 -2.22 64.38
CA GLU A 666 51.57 -3.46 64.82
C GLU A 666 51.02 -3.33 66.25
N VAL A 667 49.74 -3.05 66.36
CA VAL A 667 48.97 -3.34 67.57
C VAL A 667 48.18 -4.59 67.22
N GLU A 668 48.57 -5.70 67.85
CA GLU A 668 47.83 -6.96 67.89
C GLU A 668 46.44 -6.74 68.49
N LEU A 669 45.51 -6.18 67.71
CA LEU A 669 44.09 -6.22 67.97
C LEU A 669 43.52 -7.33 67.11
N GLY A 670 43.06 -8.39 67.78
CA GLY A 670 42.68 -9.67 67.21
C GLY A 670 41.90 -9.57 65.89
N PRO A 671 42.33 -10.30 64.85
CA PRO A 671 41.62 -10.35 63.59
C PRO A 671 40.41 -11.24 63.82
N GLU A 672 39.19 -10.72 63.64
CA GLU A 672 38.06 -11.48 63.06
C GLU A 672 36.72 -10.75 63.11
N ARG A 673 36.55 -9.68 63.92
CA ARG A 673 35.19 -9.09 64.10
C ARG A 673 34.91 -7.76 63.42
N HIS A 674 35.91 -7.05 62.89
CA HIS A 674 35.69 -5.70 62.33
C HIS A 674 35.83 -5.57 60.80
N LEU A 675 36.47 -6.52 60.12
CA LEU A 675 36.59 -6.51 58.65
C LEU A 675 35.22 -6.57 57.91
N PRO A 676 34.25 -7.40 58.34
CA PRO A 676 32.94 -7.48 57.68
C PRO A 676 32.18 -6.15 57.76
N ALA A 677 32.28 -5.45 58.89
CA ALA A 677 31.60 -4.17 59.12
C ALA A 677 32.18 -3.05 58.25
N LEU A 678 33.52 -3.02 58.07
CA LEU A 678 34.16 -2.01 57.21
C LEU A 678 33.87 -2.27 55.72
N GLN A 679 33.94 -3.54 55.28
CA GLN A 679 33.57 -3.93 53.92
C GLN A 679 32.09 -3.64 53.62
N TRP A 680 31.21 -3.86 54.60
CA TRP A 680 29.79 -3.53 54.47
C TRP A 680 29.56 -2.02 54.33
N LYS A 681 30.24 -1.19 55.13
CA LYS A 681 30.18 0.28 55.00
C LYS A 681 30.68 0.76 53.64
N MET A 682 31.81 0.23 53.14
CA MET A 682 32.31 0.62 51.82
C MET A 682 31.35 0.22 50.69
N ARG A 683 30.79 -1.01 50.74
CA ARG A 683 29.77 -1.44 49.77
C ARG A 683 28.52 -0.57 49.84
N TRP A 684 28.07 -0.20 51.04
CA TRP A 684 26.92 0.68 51.23
C TRP A 684 27.15 2.07 50.64
N VAL A 685 28.33 2.67 50.86
CA VAL A 685 28.70 3.98 50.28
C VAL A 685 28.78 3.90 48.75
N GLN A 686 29.29 2.81 48.18
CA GLN A 686 29.32 2.61 46.73
C GLN A 686 27.91 2.48 46.14
N TRP A 687 27.02 1.70 46.78
CA TRP A 687 25.62 1.59 46.38
C TRP A 687 24.88 2.93 46.49
N TYR A 688 25.07 3.66 47.58
CA TYR A 688 24.50 4.98 47.78
C TYR A 688 24.94 5.95 46.67
N ARG A 689 26.24 5.99 46.36
CA ARG A 689 26.77 6.81 45.25
C ARG A 689 26.15 6.41 43.92
N LEU A 690 26.01 5.12 43.64
CA LEU A 690 25.44 4.63 42.38
C LEU A 690 23.95 5.02 42.24
N VAL A 691 23.18 4.94 43.33
CA VAL A 691 21.78 5.40 43.36
C VAL A 691 21.71 6.92 43.15
N MET A 692 22.55 7.71 43.83
CA MET A 692 22.62 9.16 43.66
C MET A 692 22.99 9.59 42.23
N TRP A 693 23.95 8.91 41.60
CA TRP A 693 24.29 9.14 40.19
C TRP A 693 23.13 8.77 39.27
N GLY A 694 22.39 7.71 39.57
CA GLY A 694 21.16 7.33 38.86
C GLY A 694 20.09 8.41 38.96
N GLU A 695 19.81 8.90 40.17
CA GLU A 695 18.84 9.99 40.43
C GLU A 695 19.22 11.26 39.68
N LEU A 696 20.49 11.68 39.77
CA LEU A 696 20.98 12.89 39.10
C LEU A 696 20.90 12.76 37.57
N GLY A 697 21.19 11.57 37.04
CA GLY A 697 21.05 11.27 35.61
C GLY A 697 19.60 11.37 35.14
N VAL A 698 18.67 10.78 35.89
CA VAL A 698 17.23 10.81 35.57
C VAL A 698 16.67 12.24 35.68
N ALA A 699 17.05 12.98 36.72
CA ALA A 699 16.63 14.38 36.92
C ALA A 699 17.14 15.28 35.79
N SER A 700 18.43 15.15 35.42
CA SER A 700 19.03 15.92 34.32
C SER A 700 18.35 15.62 32.98
N LEU A 701 18.02 14.36 32.72
CA LEU A 701 17.29 13.95 31.52
C LEU A 701 15.87 14.54 31.49
N HIS A 702 15.17 14.58 32.63
CA HIS A 702 13.84 15.21 32.72
C HIS A 702 13.90 16.72 32.50
N ILE A 703 14.87 17.42 33.10
CA ILE A 703 15.05 18.87 32.90
C ILE A 703 15.36 19.18 31.44
N GLY A 704 16.26 18.43 30.80
CA GLY A 704 16.58 18.60 29.38
C GLY A 704 15.35 18.39 28.48
N LEU A 705 14.51 17.41 28.80
CA LEU A 705 13.28 17.10 28.07
C LEU A 705 12.22 18.20 28.26
N LEU A 706 12.10 18.75 29.47
CA LEU A 706 11.20 19.85 29.80
C LEU A 706 11.62 21.14 29.09
N ILE A 707 12.92 21.47 29.07
CA ILE A 707 13.47 22.61 28.32
C ILE A 707 13.20 22.45 26.82
N SER A 708 13.42 21.25 26.27
CA SER A 708 13.19 20.98 24.84
C SER A 708 11.73 21.13 24.45
N LEU A 709 10.80 20.66 25.29
CA LEU A 709 9.36 20.83 25.09
C LEU A 709 8.94 22.30 25.21
N LEU A 710 9.50 23.04 26.17
CA LEU A 710 9.24 24.47 26.35
C LEU A 710 9.72 25.28 25.14
N TYR A 711 10.94 24.98 24.68
CA TYR A 711 11.55 25.59 23.50
C TYR A 711 10.68 25.36 22.25
N ARG A 712 10.26 24.11 22.00
CA ARG A 712 9.36 23.75 20.89
C ARG A 712 8.04 24.52 20.93
N ARG A 713 7.47 24.70 22.13
CA ARG A 713 6.21 25.44 22.32
C ARG A 713 6.38 26.94 22.06
N ILE A 714 7.52 27.51 22.44
CA ILE A 714 7.83 28.93 22.26
C ILE A 714 8.13 29.26 20.79
N THR A 715 8.91 28.43 20.11
CA THR A 715 9.43 28.80 18.78
C THR A 715 8.44 28.54 17.64
N LYS A 716 7.39 27.73 17.83
CA LYS A 716 6.44 27.29 16.78
C LYS A 716 7.11 26.74 15.50
N ARG A 717 8.43 26.54 15.50
CA ARG A 717 9.23 26.03 14.39
C ARG A 717 9.76 24.67 14.81
N ALA A 718 9.50 23.66 13.99
CA ALA A 718 10.16 22.36 14.07
C ALA A 718 11.58 22.45 13.48
N PRO A 719 12.54 21.67 13.99
CA PRO A 719 12.81 20.37 13.38
C PRO A 719 12.09 19.21 14.06
#